data_AF-A0A5D0XQX2-F1
#
_entry.id   AF-A0A5D0XQX2-F1
#
_cell.length_a   1.000
_cell.length_b   1.000
_cell.length_c   1.000
_cell.angle_alpha   90.00
_cell.angle_beta   90.00
_cell.angle_gamma   90.00
#
_symmetry.space_group_name_H-M   'P 1'
#
loop_
_entity.id
_entity.type
_entity.pdbx_description
1 polymer ?
#
loop_
_entity_poly.entity_id
_entity_poly.type
_entity_poly.pdbx_seq_one_letter_code
_entity_poly.pdbx_strand_id
1 'polypeptide(L)'
;MIVKFFRVLASGESPDVQISAGLTAEGSTDTPDTFGWITGSWQEAHDRTGDPVTGHVSVLRDFVEGSTDAWRTASLAASTATDFTAEARGLGGAVARIHRQLEGAFGSRQATDAEKKDFREALAQRIRWAWDEAGDAVGPLGAEVDRIIQDVEELQDIPPLQRIHADLHLGQILQAPDGDWLVIDFEGEPLRPTAERSVPDVPVRDVVGMVRSLEYAAASRGASAVGSPEAAATEQWSTAAREAFLEGYAQDAAAPIDTTGPLFRALWLDKALYEVVYEIRNRPDWVEMPVRDVRRALGVKPGADAMKAADMTSRNAEPGNGPGDESVAKKTAKTAKAVAGKTKAAAAKAKKAASAVTDSVAGTVKETVAESTGSPVSSPLPELTPVEVEQSLLQQVSEGAYNQPHAVLGAHLADDDVVTIRTLRRLARSVVVVTGSGRTELRHEHNGIWVGALRAETAGHVPDYRLEVTYDGDPAVVDDPYRFLPTLGEIDLHLIGEGRHETLWTALGAHVRHYSSVLGDIEGVSFAVWAPNARAVRVMGDFNGWDGSVNAMRVLGSTGVWEIFIPGAGAGTRYKFEIQGGDGQWREKADPMARGTEIPPLTGSRVVESTHVFDDDAWMQARAETDPHNGPMSVYEIHLASWRQGLDYRELAEQLVEYVTWQGFTHVELMPVAEHPFGGSWGYQVTSYFAPTSRFGSPDDFKYLIDRLHQAGIGVIMDWVPAHFPKDEWALAKFDGGTLYEHGDPFLGEHQDWGTLIFDFGRREVRNFLVANALYWLEEFHIDGLRVDAVASMLYLDYSREEGQWRPNRFGGRENLEAISFLQEVNATAYRRAPGIVMIAEESTAFDGVTRPTSSGGLGFGIKWNMGWMHDTLEYVAEDPINRKHHHGKATFSLVYAYTENFLLPISHDEVVHGKGSLLRKMPGDRWQQLANVRAYLAFQWAHPGKQLIFMGTEFAQEAEWAEQRSLDWWLTETPSHKGVQELVRSLNDVYRQTPAMYARDNEPAGFQWIDENDGEHNTLSFIRWDHQGNPLVCVANFAGGPHEGFRVGLPWAGEWTEVLNTDSEEFGGSGVGNDGRITAVEGAHNGQPAYGDIRVPPLGALYFKPNVS
;
A
#
# COMPACT_ATOMS: atom_id res chain seq x y z
N MET A 1 7.03 9.23 -36.82
CA MET A 1 8.40 8.70 -36.60
C MET A 1 8.65 8.30 -35.15
N ILE A 2 9.31 7.17 -34.93
CA ILE A 2 9.75 6.59 -33.65
C ILE A 2 11.19 6.08 -33.78
N VAL A 3 11.99 6.15 -32.71
CA VAL A 3 13.35 5.56 -32.65
C VAL A 3 13.34 4.37 -31.71
N LYS A 4 13.76 3.20 -32.20
CA LYS A 4 14.01 1.99 -31.43
C LYS A 4 15.51 1.85 -31.17
N PHE A 5 15.91 1.67 -29.92
CA PHE A 5 17.30 1.42 -29.52
C PHE A 5 17.47 -0.05 -29.13
N PHE A 6 18.52 -0.71 -29.63
CA PHE A 6 18.82 -2.11 -29.29
C PHE A 6 19.53 -2.16 -27.93
N ARG A 7 18.92 -2.84 -26.94
CA ARG A 7 19.46 -2.94 -25.57
C ARG A 7 20.65 -3.91 -25.47
N VAL A 8 20.64 -4.95 -26.31
CA VAL A 8 21.76 -5.89 -26.48
C VAL A 8 22.35 -5.62 -27.85
N LEU A 9 23.61 -5.19 -27.90
CA LEU A 9 24.31 -4.93 -29.15
C LEU A 9 24.91 -6.24 -29.69
N ALA A 10 24.58 -6.57 -30.94
CA ALA A 10 25.15 -7.71 -31.65
C ALA A 10 26.01 -7.21 -32.82
N SER A 11 27.15 -7.86 -33.05
CA SER A 11 28.00 -7.58 -34.21
C SER A 11 27.31 -8.01 -35.52
N GLY A 12 27.51 -7.21 -36.57
CA GLY A 12 26.86 -7.39 -37.87
C GLY A 12 25.55 -6.60 -38.04
N GLU A 13 24.79 -6.97 -39.07
CA GLU A 13 23.51 -6.32 -39.40
C GLU A 13 22.38 -6.88 -38.52
N SER A 14 21.67 -6.00 -37.81
CA SER A 14 20.44 -6.36 -37.11
C SER A 14 19.35 -6.82 -38.11
N PRO A 15 18.72 -8.00 -37.93
CA PRO A 15 17.64 -8.50 -38.77
C PRO A 15 16.48 -7.50 -38.89
N ASP A 16 16.13 -6.85 -37.77
CA ASP A 16 15.06 -5.86 -37.71
C ASP A 16 15.32 -4.70 -38.66
N VAL A 17 16.55 -4.18 -38.68
CA VAL A 17 16.98 -3.12 -39.63
C VAL A 17 17.01 -3.62 -41.06
N GLN A 18 17.63 -4.78 -41.29
CA GLN A 18 17.84 -5.33 -42.63
C GLN A 18 16.50 -5.60 -43.32
N ILE A 19 15.59 -6.28 -42.62
CA ILE A 19 14.28 -6.66 -43.14
C ILE A 19 13.39 -5.44 -43.36
N SER A 20 13.27 -4.53 -42.37
CA SER A 20 12.39 -3.37 -42.54
C SER A 20 12.90 -2.38 -43.58
N ALA A 21 14.22 -2.18 -43.69
CA ALA A 21 14.80 -1.35 -44.75
C ALA A 21 14.59 -1.97 -46.14
N GLY A 22 14.69 -3.29 -46.28
CA GLY A 22 14.39 -4.01 -47.53
C GLY A 22 12.92 -3.89 -47.94
N LEU A 23 12.00 -4.06 -46.99
CA LEU A 23 10.56 -3.91 -47.22
C LEU A 23 10.16 -2.46 -47.59
N THR A 24 10.75 -1.45 -46.93
CA THR A 24 10.58 -0.03 -47.33
C THR A 24 11.16 0.24 -48.72
N ALA A 25 12.30 -0.34 -49.08
CA ALA A 25 12.89 -0.17 -50.41
C ALA A 25 12.04 -0.79 -51.53
N GLU A 26 11.34 -1.89 -51.25
CA GLU A 26 10.37 -2.54 -52.15
C GLU A 26 8.99 -1.83 -52.16
N GLY A 27 8.79 -0.83 -51.30
CA GLY A 27 7.54 -0.05 -51.21
C GLY A 27 6.40 -0.79 -50.53
N SER A 28 6.70 -1.61 -49.53
CA SER A 28 5.68 -2.27 -48.70
C SER A 28 4.75 -1.26 -48.01
N THR A 29 3.45 -1.55 -48.02
CA THR A 29 2.43 -0.85 -47.23
C THR A 29 2.00 -1.64 -46.00
N ASP A 30 2.58 -2.83 -45.78
CA ASP A 30 2.20 -3.78 -44.72
C ASP A 30 3.21 -3.76 -43.55
N THR A 31 4.15 -2.80 -43.52
CA THR A 31 5.07 -2.50 -42.41
C THR A 31 5.33 -0.99 -42.34
N PRO A 32 5.62 -0.39 -41.17
CA PRO A 32 5.99 1.02 -41.07
C PRO A 32 7.32 1.33 -41.77
N ASP A 33 7.39 2.49 -42.44
CA ASP A 33 8.56 2.92 -43.20
C ASP A 33 9.82 3.06 -42.33
N THR A 34 10.97 2.63 -42.86
CA THR A 34 12.28 2.79 -42.23
C THR A 34 13.03 3.99 -42.81
N PHE A 35 13.20 5.03 -42.01
CA PHE A 35 13.84 6.29 -42.44
C PHE A 35 15.36 6.31 -42.27
N GLY A 36 15.92 5.41 -41.43
CA GLY A 36 17.36 5.28 -41.24
C GLY A 36 17.75 4.53 -39.98
N TRP A 37 19.05 4.34 -39.76
CA TRP A 37 19.59 3.66 -38.59
C TRP A 37 20.97 4.22 -38.21
N ILE A 38 21.44 3.87 -37.02
CA ILE A 38 22.78 4.22 -36.52
C ILE A 38 23.60 2.94 -36.43
N THR A 39 24.78 2.94 -37.05
CA THR A 39 25.80 1.91 -36.88
C THR A 39 26.83 2.38 -35.86
N GLY A 40 27.06 1.58 -34.82
CA GLY A 40 28.09 1.80 -33.81
C GLY A 40 29.28 0.88 -34.00
N SER A 41 30.34 1.14 -33.24
CA SER A 41 31.50 0.26 -33.12
C SER A 41 31.95 0.16 -31.67
N TRP A 42 32.26 -1.04 -31.21
CA TRP A 42 32.63 -1.35 -29.83
C TRP A 42 33.61 -2.53 -29.77
N GLN A 43 34.06 -2.87 -28.56
CA GLN A 43 34.90 -4.05 -28.29
C GLN A 43 34.03 -5.14 -27.68
N GLU A 44 34.04 -6.35 -28.23
CA GLU A 44 33.34 -7.49 -27.62
C GLU A 44 34.16 -8.04 -26.43
N ALA A 45 33.52 -8.15 -25.26
CA ALA A 45 34.18 -8.48 -23.99
C ALA A 45 34.84 -9.88 -23.93
N HIS A 46 34.66 -10.71 -24.96
CA HIS A 46 35.14 -12.08 -25.03
C HIS A 46 36.02 -12.39 -26.25
N ASP A 47 36.19 -11.45 -27.20
CA ASP A 47 37.11 -11.67 -28.31
C ASP A 47 38.56 -11.42 -27.89
N ARG A 48 39.44 -12.36 -28.22
CA ARG A 48 40.89 -12.33 -27.94
C ARG A 48 41.69 -11.57 -28.99
N THR A 49 41.07 -11.14 -30.09
CA THR A 49 41.75 -10.39 -31.16
C THR A 49 41.98 -8.92 -30.82
N GLY A 50 41.05 -8.30 -30.08
CA GLY A 50 41.05 -6.86 -29.78
C GLY A 50 40.63 -5.96 -30.96
N ASP A 51 40.16 -6.54 -32.06
CA ASP A 51 39.65 -5.78 -33.20
C ASP A 51 38.22 -5.25 -32.88
N PRO A 52 37.91 -3.97 -33.17
CA PRO A 52 36.61 -3.40 -32.89
C PRO A 52 35.54 -3.96 -33.84
N VAL A 53 34.46 -4.48 -33.27
CA VAL A 53 33.29 -4.93 -34.03
C VAL A 53 32.39 -3.76 -34.40
N THR A 54 31.47 -3.98 -35.35
CA THR A 54 30.47 -2.99 -35.79
C THR A 54 29.09 -3.62 -35.89
N GLY A 55 28.05 -2.87 -35.56
CA GLY A 55 26.66 -3.29 -35.75
C GLY A 55 25.65 -2.18 -35.51
N HIS A 56 24.37 -2.47 -35.70
CA HIS A 56 23.30 -1.47 -35.56
C HIS A 56 22.95 -1.20 -34.09
N VAL A 57 22.82 0.08 -33.72
CA VAL A 57 22.54 0.56 -32.36
C VAL A 57 21.09 1.05 -32.22
N SER A 58 20.53 1.62 -33.27
CA SER A 58 19.14 2.09 -33.29
C SER A 58 18.58 2.19 -34.71
N VAL A 59 17.25 2.12 -34.84
CA VAL A 59 16.51 2.32 -36.10
C VAL A 59 15.41 3.37 -35.93
N LEU A 60 15.28 4.25 -36.91
CA LEU A 60 14.23 5.27 -37.03
C LEU A 60 13.18 4.76 -38.01
N ARG A 61 11.94 4.59 -37.53
CA ARG A 61 10.79 4.16 -38.33
C ARG A 61 9.67 5.19 -38.29
N ASP A 62 8.63 5.01 -39.10
CA ASP A 62 7.40 5.76 -38.90
C ASP A 62 6.65 5.34 -37.64
N PHE A 63 5.84 6.27 -37.11
CA PHE A 63 5.02 6.06 -35.94
C PHE A 63 3.56 6.07 -36.38
N VAL A 64 2.90 4.92 -36.25
CA VAL A 64 1.52 4.74 -36.68
C VAL A 64 0.59 5.34 -35.62
N GLU A 65 0.25 6.62 -35.79
CA GLU A 65 -0.61 7.33 -34.83
C GLU A 65 -2.00 6.70 -34.78
N GLY A 66 -2.50 6.44 -33.56
CA GLY A 66 -3.84 5.88 -33.35
C GLY A 66 -3.96 4.36 -33.62
N SER A 67 -2.86 3.64 -33.88
CA SER A 67 -2.91 2.19 -34.06
C SER A 67 -3.28 1.42 -32.79
N THR A 68 -3.93 0.27 -32.94
CA THR A 68 -4.17 -0.69 -31.85
C THR A 68 -3.28 -1.93 -31.99
N ASP A 69 -2.91 -2.53 -30.85
CA ASP A 69 -2.20 -3.81 -30.81
C ASP A 69 -3.14 -4.97 -31.21
N ALA A 70 -2.68 -5.86 -32.10
CA ALA A 70 -3.50 -6.97 -32.58
C ALA A 70 -3.73 -8.03 -31.50
N TRP A 71 -2.79 -8.23 -30.58
CA TRP A 71 -2.97 -9.14 -29.44
C TRP A 71 -4.13 -8.66 -28.56
N ARG A 72 -4.12 -7.39 -28.15
CA ARG A 72 -5.22 -6.76 -27.39
C ARG A 72 -6.56 -6.88 -28.12
N THR A 73 -6.59 -6.66 -29.43
CA THR A 73 -7.83 -6.75 -30.22
C THR A 73 -8.36 -8.20 -30.28
N ALA A 74 -7.48 -9.17 -30.55
CA ALA A 74 -7.83 -10.59 -30.61
C ALA A 74 -8.25 -11.16 -29.25
N SER A 75 -7.49 -10.90 -28.18
CA SER A 75 -7.82 -11.33 -26.81
C SER A 75 -9.10 -10.67 -26.29
N LEU A 76 -9.36 -9.40 -26.63
CA LEU A 76 -10.64 -8.76 -26.30
C LEU A 76 -11.79 -9.46 -27.01
N ALA A 77 -11.70 -9.68 -28.33
CA ALA A 77 -12.72 -10.37 -29.10
C ALA A 77 -12.95 -11.82 -28.62
N ALA A 78 -11.88 -12.53 -28.24
CA ALA A 78 -11.98 -13.84 -27.61
C ALA A 78 -12.75 -13.76 -26.27
N SER A 79 -12.33 -12.87 -25.36
CA SER A 79 -12.95 -12.71 -24.03
C SER A 79 -14.46 -12.42 -24.09
N THR A 80 -14.88 -11.53 -24.99
CA THR A 80 -16.27 -11.12 -25.18
C THR A 80 -17.08 -12.06 -26.09
N ALA A 81 -16.47 -13.13 -26.61
CA ALA A 81 -17.04 -14.00 -27.65
C ALA A 81 -17.51 -13.23 -28.91
N THR A 82 -16.84 -12.14 -29.25
CA THR A 82 -17.11 -11.37 -30.47
C THR A 82 -16.47 -12.07 -31.67
N ASP A 83 -17.18 -12.10 -32.79
CA ASP A 83 -16.67 -12.64 -34.05
C ASP A 83 -15.41 -11.85 -34.48
N PHE A 84 -14.31 -12.58 -34.72
CA PHE A 84 -13.01 -12.04 -35.15
C PHE A 84 -12.61 -12.59 -36.53
N THR A 85 -13.53 -13.24 -37.25
CA THR A 85 -13.22 -13.91 -38.52
C THR A 85 -12.96 -12.93 -39.67
N ALA A 86 -13.44 -11.69 -39.61
CA ALA A 86 -13.13 -10.67 -40.61
C ALA A 86 -11.68 -10.18 -40.44
N GLU A 87 -11.32 -9.86 -39.20
CA GLU A 87 -10.03 -9.40 -38.73
C GLU A 87 -8.95 -10.46 -38.96
N ALA A 88 -9.21 -11.71 -38.54
CA ALA A 88 -8.30 -12.84 -38.76
C ALA A 88 -8.03 -13.10 -40.25
N ARG A 89 -9.05 -12.97 -41.12
CA ARG A 89 -8.86 -13.07 -42.57
C ARG A 89 -8.01 -11.91 -43.13
N GLY A 90 -8.20 -10.69 -42.61
CA GLY A 90 -7.35 -9.54 -42.93
C GLY A 90 -5.88 -9.75 -42.52
N LEU A 91 -5.65 -10.26 -41.31
CA LEU A 91 -4.33 -10.66 -40.79
C LEU A 91 -3.67 -11.69 -41.72
N GLY A 92 -4.42 -12.72 -42.13
CA GLY A 92 -3.92 -13.74 -43.08
C GLY A 92 -3.43 -13.14 -44.39
N GLY A 93 -4.21 -12.22 -44.96
CA GLY A 93 -3.82 -11.51 -46.19
C GLY A 93 -2.57 -10.65 -46.01
N ALA A 94 -2.46 -9.91 -44.90
CA ALA A 94 -1.28 -9.08 -44.60
C ALA A 94 0.01 -9.91 -44.48
N VAL A 95 -0.03 -11.04 -43.75
CA VAL A 95 1.13 -11.95 -43.64
C VAL A 95 1.50 -12.52 -45.02
N ALA A 96 0.53 -12.87 -45.86
CA ALA A 96 0.78 -13.33 -47.23
C ALA A 96 1.32 -12.22 -48.17
N ARG A 97 0.98 -10.94 -47.96
CA ARG A 97 1.59 -9.81 -48.66
C ARG A 97 3.04 -9.59 -48.22
N ILE A 98 3.30 -9.60 -46.91
CA ILE A 98 4.66 -9.51 -46.35
C ILE A 98 5.55 -10.64 -46.86
N HIS A 99 5.08 -11.89 -46.89
CA HIS A 99 5.88 -13.00 -47.46
C HIS A 99 6.26 -12.78 -48.94
N ARG A 100 5.38 -12.19 -49.76
CA ARG A 100 5.68 -11.84 -51.16
C ARG A 100 6.63 -10.64 -51.28
N GLN A 101 6.52 -9.66 -50.39
CA GLN A 101 7.42 -8.50 -50.36
C GLN A 101 8.83 -8.91 -49.87
N LEU A 102 8.93 -9.86 -48.93
CA LEU A 102 10.18 -10.49 -48.52
C LEU A 102 10.80 -11.32 -49.66
N GLU A 103 9.99 -12.04 -50.44
CA GLU A 103 10.45 -12.72 -51.66
C GLU A 103 10.96 -11.72 -52.70
N GLY A 104 10.30 -10.57 -52.89
CA GLY A 104 10.77 -9.51 -53.79
C GLY A 104 12.09 -8.88 -53.34
N ALA A 105 12.17 -8.48 -52.07
CA ALA A 105 13.32 -7.77 -51.50
C ALA A 105 14.57 -8.65 -51.32
N PHE A 106 14.41 -9.94 -50.99
CA PHE A 106 15.52 -10.84 -50.62
C PHE A 106 15.64 -12.10 -51.48
N GLY A 107 14.65 -12.41 -52.31
CA GLY A 107 14.58 -13.61 -53.13
C GLY A 107 14.07 -14.85 -52.39
N SER A 108 13.45 -15.77 -53.14
CA SER A 108 13.19 -17.16 -52.73
C SER A 108 14.05 -18.13 -53.55
N ARG A 109 14.29 -19.33 -53.01
CA ARG A 109 14.96 -20.41 -53.75
C ARG A 109 14.57 -21.79 -53.26
N GLN A 110 14.71 -22.79 -54.13
CA GLN A 110 14.62 -24.19 -53.73
C GLN A 110 15.78 -24.56 -52.80
N ALA A 111 15.49 -25.33 -51.75
CA ALA A 111 16.49 -25.88 -50.86
C ALA A 111 17.32 -26.97 -51.59
N THR A 112 18.63 -26.94 -51.40
CA THR A 112 19.52 -28.04 -51.83
C THR A 112 19.30 -29.29 -50.97
N ASP A 113 19.73 -30.46 -51.45
CA ASP A 113 19.57 -31.72 -50.69
C ASP A 113 20.28 -31.68 -49.31
N ALA A 114 21.35 -30.89 -49.19
CA ALA A 114 22.03 -30.62 -47.92
C ALA A 114 21.13 -29.79 -46.99
N GLU A 115 20.61 -28.65 -47.46
CA GLU A 115 19.73 -27.78 -46.65
C GLU A 115 18.42 -28.46 -46.28
N LYS A 116 17.86 -29.29 -47.17
CA LYS A 116 16.71 -30.16 -46.84
C LYS A 116 17.04 -31.13 -45.70
N LYS A 117 18.26 -31.67 -45.65
CA LYS A 117 18.73 -32.55 -44.57
C LYS A 117 18.93 -31.77 -43.28
N ASP A 118 19.65 -30.66 -43.34
CA ASP A 118 19.97 -29.83 -42.18
C ASP A 118 18.69 -29.27 -41.54
N PHE A 119 17.69 -28.86 -42.36
CA PHE A 119 16.37 -28.45 -41.88
C PHE A 119 15.63 -29.56 -41.10
N ARG A 120 15.60 -30.79 -41.63
CA ARG A 120 14.97 -31.93 -40.95
C ARG A 120 15.67 -32.26 -39.64
N GLU A 121 17.00 -32.32 -39.65
CA GLU A 121 17.81 -32.65 -38.47
C GLU A 121 17.66 -31.57 -37.38
N ALA A 122 17.69 -30.28 -37.76
CA ALA A 122 17.48 -29.17 -36.84
C ALA A 122 16.05 -29.13 -36.24
N LEU A 123 15.01 -29.33 -37.05
CA LEU A 123 13.62 -29.35 -36.57
C LEU A 123 13.36 -30.54 -35.64
N ALA A 124 13.84 -31.73 -36.02
CA ALA A 124 13.78 -32.92 -35.18
C ALA A 124 14.54 -32.73 -33.85
N GLN A 125 15.72 -32.10 -33.88
CA GLN A 125 16.51 -31.82 -32.67
C GLN A 125 15.84 -30.78 -31.76
N ARG A 126 15.22 -29.72 -32.32
CA ARG A 126 14.45 -28.73 -31.55
C ARG A 126 13.27 -29.39 -30.83
N ILE A 127 12.49 -30.22 -31.52
CA ILE A 127 11.34 -30.93 -30.94
C ILE A 127 11.82 -31.89 -29.83
N ARG A 128 12.92 -32.63 -30.04
CA ARG A 128 13.52 -33.49 -28.99
C ARG A 128 13.92 -32.69 -27.76
N TRP A 129 14.71 -31.63 -27.92
CA TRP A 129 15.15 -30.80 -26.80
C TRP A 129 13.96 -30.18 -26.05
N ALA A 130 13.01 -29.59 -26.76
CA ALA A 130 11.83 -28.99 -26.13
C ALA A 130 10.94 -30.05 -25.44
N TRP A 131 10.92 -31.29 -25.95
CA TRP A 131 10.25 -32.42 -25.30
C TRP A 131 10.99 -32.92 -24.05
N ASP A 132 12.32 -32.98 -24.06
CA ASP A 132 13.12 -33.37 -22.89
C ASP A 132 12.92 -32.38 -21.73
N GLU A 133 12.67 -31.11 -22.02
CA GLU A 133 12.40 -30.03 -21.05
C GLU A 133 10.92 -29.96 -20.62
N ALA A 134 9.97 -30.23 -21.52
CA ALA A 134 8.53 -30.08 -21.27
C ALA A 134 7.79 -31.40 -20.95
N GLY A 135 8.40 -32.56 -21.20
CA GLY A 135 7.73 -33.87 -21.21
C GLY A 135 7.09 -34.25 -19.89
N ASP A 136 7.71 -33.91 -18.76
CA ASP A 136 7.15 -34.17 -17.42
C ASP A 136 5.88 -33.35 -17.15
N ALA A 137 5.81 -32.11 -17.66
CA ALA A 137 4.60 -31.29 -17.59
C ALA A 137 3.51 -31.76 -18.57
N VAL A 138 3.89 -32.14 -19.80
CA VAL A 138 2.92 -32.60 -20.82
C VAL A 138 2.36 -34.00 -20.49
N GLY A 139 3.15 -34.88 -19.89
CA GLY A 139 2.77 -36.25 -19.55
C GLY A 139 3.15 -37.28 -20.62
N PRO A 140 2.69 -38.54 -20.49
CA PRO A 140 3.29 -39.70 -21.17
C PRO A 140 2.89 -39.84 -22.66
N LEU A 141 3.30 -38.89 -23.50
CA LEU A 141 3.01 -38.81 -24.94
C LEU A 141 4.27 -38.88 -25.83
N GLY A 142 5.38 -39.38 -25.29
CA GLY A 142 6.64 -39.48 -26.04
C GLY A 142 6.52 -40.30 -27.35
N ALA A 143 5.69 -41.35 -27.36
CA ALA A 143 5.46 -42.18 -28.55
C ALA A 143 4.62 -41.48 -29.65
N GLU A 144 3.93 -40.39 -29.32
CA GLU A 144 3.25 -39.50 -30.26
C GLU A 144 4.25 -38.48 -30.83
N VAL A 145 5.14 -37.94 -29.99
CA VAL A 145 6.20 -37.01 -30.37
C VAL A 145 7.26 -37.69 -31.26
N ASP A 146 7.70 -38.89 -30.90
CA ASP A 146 8.61 -39.72 -31.71
C ASP A 146 8.07 -39.98 -33.12
N ARG A 147 6.75 -40.15 -33.27
CA ARG A 147 6.10 -40.29 -34.58
C ARG A 147 6.17 -39.01 -35.40
N ILE A 148 5.95 -37.85 -34.80
CA ILE A 148 6.07 -36.56 -35.49
C ILE A 148 7.54 -36.29 -35.88
N ILE A 149 8.49 -36.69 -35.04
CA ILE A 149 9.93 -36.65 -35.37
C ILE A 149 10.25 -37.57 -36.55
N GLN A 150 9.74 -38.81 -36.58
CA GLN A 150 9.92 -39.72 -37.72
C GLN A 150 9.29 -39.15 -39.01
N ASP A 151 8.08 -38.60 -38.91
CA ASP A 151 7.40 -37.92 -40.03
C ASP A 151 8.24 -36.75 -40.60
N VAL A 152 8.98 -36.02 -39.74
CA VAL A 152 9.95 -34.98 -40.17
C VAL A 152 11.14 -35.60 -40.87
N GLU A 153 11.74 -36.66 -40.32
CA GLU A 153 12.92 -37.32 -40.90
C GLU A 153 12.63 -37.93 -42.29
N GLU A 154 11.39 -38.31 -42.56
CA GLU A 154 10.92 -38.85 -43.84
C GLU A 154 10.55 -37.77 -44.90
N LEU A 155 10.51 -36.47 -44.55
CA LEU A 155 10.16 -35.37 -45.48
C LEU A 155 11.08 -35.30 -46.71
N GLN A 156 10.56 -35.61 -47.91
CA GLN A 156 11.34 -35.55 -49.16
C GLN A 156 11.48 -34.13 -49.73
N ASP A 157 10.44 -33.32 -49.57
CA ASP A 157 10.34 -31.95 -50.10
C ASP A 157 9.87 -30.97 -49.02
N ILE A 158 10.39 -29.74 -49.10
CA ILE A 158 9.99 -28.59 -48.28
C ILE A 158 9.71 -27.40 -49.22
N PRO A 159 8.91 -26.40 -48.80
CA PRO A 159 8.70 -25.17 -49.57
C PRO A 159 10.01 -24.44 -49.92
N PRO A 160 10.00 -23.51 -50.90
CA PRO A 160 11.11 -22.61 -51.14
C PRO A 160 11.52 -21.87 -49.85
N LEU A 161 12.83 -21.74 -49.65
CA LEU A 161 13.40 -20.94 -48.56
C LEU A 161 13.45 -19.47 -48.98
N GLN A 162 13.04 -18.59 -48.09
CA GLN A 162 13.08 -17.14 -48.26
C GLN A 162 13.28 -16.45 -46.92
N ARG A 163 13.42 -15.12 -46.90
CA ARG A 163 13.30 -14.38 -45.64
C ARG A 163 11.86 -14.47 -45.11
N ILE A 164 11.77 -14.62 -43.80
CA ILE A 164 10.56 -14.68 -42.98
C ILE A 164 10.81 -13.84 -41.72
N HIS A 165 9.78 -13.59 -40.91
CA HIS A 165 9.88 -12.93 -39.61
C HIS A 165 10.56 -13.83 -38.56
N ALA A 166 10.33 -15.14 -38.65
CA ALA A 166 10.93 -16.21 -37.84
C ALA A 166 10.49 -16.29 -36.36
N ASP A 167 9.68 -15.37 -35.85
CA ASP A 167 9.00 -15.53 -34.55
C ASP A 167 7.61 -14.85 -34.50
N LEU A 168 6.91 -14.82 -35.65
CA LEU A 168 5.70 -14.01 -35.85
C LEU A 168 4.56 -14.36 -34.87
N HIS A 169 4.11 -13.38 -34.09
CA HIS A 169 2.94 -13.48 -33.20
C HIS A 169 2.12 -12.18 -33.14
N LEU A 170 0.90 -12.22 -32.57
CA LEU A 170 -0.04 -11.08 -32.55
C LEU A 170 0.55 -9.79 -31.94
N GLY A 171 1.39 -9.89 -30.90
CA GLY A 171 2.07 -8.74 -30.29
C GLY A 171 3.12 -8.04 -31.18
N GLN A 172 3.36 -8.55 -32.40
CA GLN A 172 4.21 -7.94 -33.43
C GLN A 172 3.37 -7.41 -34.61
N ILE A 173 2.06 -7.25 -34.42
CA ILE A 173 1.14 -6.72 -35.42
C ILE A 173 0.38 -5.52 -34.84
N LEU A 174 0.31 -4.44 -35.61
CA LEU A 174 -0.54 -3.28 -35.34
C LEU A 174 -1.71 -3.24 -36.32
N GLN A 175 -2.87 -2.77 -35.85
CA GLN A 175 -3.96 -2.32 -36.72
C GLN A 175 -3.87 -0.80 -36.87
N ALA A 176 -3.79 -0.30 -38.10
CA ALA A 176 -3.84 1.12 -38.40
C ALA A 176 -5.29 1.68 -38.29
N PRO A 177 -5.49 3.00 -38.14
CA PRO A 177 -6.83 3.59 -37.96
C PRO A 177 -7.81 3.40 -39.12
N ASP A 178 -7.31 3.08 -40.32
CA ASP A 178 -8.08 2.73 -41.52
C ASP A 178 -8.49 1.24 -41.57
N GLY A 179 -7.94 0.42 -40.66
CA GLY A 179 -8.22 -1.00 -40.51
C GLY A 179 -7.16 -1.93 -41.08
N ASP A 180 -6.12 -1.40 -41.74
CA ASP A 180 -5.04 -2.20 -42.31
C ASP A 180 -4.12 -2.79 -41.24
N TRP A 181 -3.51 -3.93 -41.52
CA TRP A 181 -2.63 -4.66 -40.60
C TRP A 181 -1.16 -4.47 -40.98
N LEU A 182 -0.35 -4.07 -40.00
CA LEU A 182 1.06 -3.75 -40.16
C LEU A 182 1.92 -4.69 -39.31
N VAL A 183 2.84 -5.40 -39.97
CA VAL A 183 3.84 -6.24 -39.30
C VAL A 183 4.99 -5.38 -38.80
N ILE A 184 5.45 -5.61 -37.57
CA ILE A 184 6.57 -4.91 -36.94
C ILE A 184 7.56 -5.90 -36.32
N ASP A 185 8.70 -5.36 -35.86
CA ASP A 185 9.64 -6.04 -34.95
C ASP A 185 10.24 -7.35 -35.48
N PHE A 186 10.97 -7.27 -36.60
CA PHE A 186 11.59 -8.42 -37.29
C PHE A 186 12.91 -8.86 -36.62
N GLU A 187 12.99 -8.86 -35.29
CA GLU A 187 14.19 -9.30 -34.55
C GLU A 187 14.42 -10.82 -34.57
N GLY A 188 13.38 -11.61 -34.84
CA GLY A 188 13.39 -13.07 -34.80
C GLY A 188 13.57 -13.66 -33.40
N GLU A 189 13.49 -14.99 -33.31
CA GLU A 189 13.47 -15.76 -32.05
C GLU A 189 14.60 -15.37 -31.07
N PRO A 190 14.30 -14.76 -29.90
CA PRO A 190 15.31 -14.14 -29.02
C PRO A 190 16.40 -15.06 -28.49
N LEU A 191 16.14 -16.38 -28.41
CA LEU A 191 17.11 -17.38 -27.93
C LEU A 191 18.12 -17.84 -29.01
N ARG A 192 17.96 -17.42 -30.27
CA ARG A 192 18.93 -17.73 -31.33
C ARG A 192 20.02 -16.65 -31.45
N PRO A 193 21.27 -16.99 -31.80
CA PRO A 193 22.29 -15.99 -32.14
C PRO A 193 21.84 -15.12 -33.31
N THR A 194 22.13 -13.82 -33.29
CA THR A 194 21.66 -12.85 -34.31
C THR A 194 22.01 -13.26 -35.74
N ALA A 195 23.19 -13.87 -35.97
CA ALA A 195 23.60 -14.40 -37.26
C ALA A 195 22.71 -15.54 -37.79
N GLU A 196 22.05 -16.30 -36.91
CA GLU A 196 21.13 -17.38 -37.27
C GLU A 196 19.70 -16.91 -37.54
N ARG A 197 19.34 -15.69 -37.13
CA ARG A 197 18.01 -15.11 -37.39
C ARG A 197 17.87 -14.60 -38.84
N SER A 198 18.76 -15.02 -39.76
CA SER A 198 18.98 -14.38 -41.07
C SER A 198 19.72 -15.22 -42.16
N VAL A 199 19.65 -16.55 -42.29
CA VAL A 199 18.63 -17.52 -41.82
C VAL A 199 17.36 -17.60 -42.71
N PRO A 200 17.37 -17.62 -44.06
CA PRO A 200 16.18 -17.98 -44.84
C PRO A 200 15.58 -19.34 -44.45
N ASP A 201 14.26 -19.38 -44.31
CA ASP A 201 13.51 -20.54 -43.82
C ASP A 201 12.16 -20.67 -44.58
N VAL A 202 11.33 -21.64 -44.21
CA VAL A 202 10.03 -21.92 -44.83
C VAL A 202 8.93 -20.96 -44.35
N PRO A 203 8.16 -20.29 -45.24
CA PRO A 203 7.10 -19.34 -44.86
C PRO A 203 6.01 -19.91 -43.94
N VAL A 204 5.83 -21.23 -43.92
CA VAL A 204 4.86 -21.90 -43.05
C VAL A 204 5.23 -21.78 -41.55
N ARG A 205 6.48 -21.45 -41.18
CA ARG A 205 6.86 -21.17 -39.78
C ARG A 205 6.11 -19.96 -39.21
N ASP A 206 6.07 -18.84 -39.94
CA ASP A 206 5.35 -17.63 -39.52
C ASP A 206 3.84 -17.84 -39.47
N VAL A 207 3.30 -18.60 -40.44
CA VAL A 207 1.88 -19.01 -40.44
C VAL A 207 1.55 -19.81 -39.18
N VAL A 208 2.41 -20.75 -38.79
CA VAL A 208 2.27 -21.54 -37.57
C VAL A 208 2.36 -20.66 -36.32
N GLY A 209 3.31 -19.72 -36.26
CA GLY A 209 3.45 -18.78 -35.14
C GLY A 209 2.20 -17.95 -34.91
N MET A 210 1.62 -17.40 -35.98
CA MET A 210 0.37 -16.64 -35.90
C MET A 210 -0.84 -17.52 -35.54
N VAL A 211 -0.91 -18.75 -36.07
CA VAL A 211 -1.95 -19.73 -35.66
C VAL A 211 -1.86 -20.07 -34.17
N ARG A 212 -0.65 -20.33 -33.65
CA ARG A 212 -0.42 -20.52 -32.21
C ARG A 212 -0.82 -19.29 -31.41
N SER A 213 -0.46 -18.09 -31.87
CA SER A 213 -0.81 -16.84 -31.20
C SER A 213 -2.33 -16.61 -31.12
N LEU A 214 -3.09 -16.96 -32.16
CA LEU A 214 -4.57 -16.93 -32.15
C LEU A 214 -5.18 -18.00 -31.22
N GLU A 215 -4.60 -19.21 -31.17
CA GLU A 215 -5.00 -20.26 -30.23
C GLU A 215 -4.72 -19.85 -28.77
N TYR A 216 -3.57 -19.22 -28.52
CA TYR A 216 -3.18 -18.68 -27.21
C TYR A 216 -4.04 -17.47 -26.80
N ALA A 217 -4.40 -16.58 -27.73
CA ALA A 217 -5.34 -15.48 -27.49
C ALA A 217 -6.75 -15.99 -27.15
N ALA A 218 -7.19 -17.12 -27.74
CA ALA A 218 -8.42 -17.78 -27.31
C ALA A 218 -8.31 -18.34 -25.89
N ALA A 219 -7.14 -18.88 -25.51
CA ALA A 219 -6.90 -19.41 -24.18
C ALA A 219 -6.87 -18.33 -23.08
N SER A 220 -6.68 -17.05 -23.41
CA SER A 220 -6.73 -15.93 -22.44
C SER A 220 -8.13 -15.67 -21.84
N ARG A 221 -9.14 -16.48 -22.20
CA ARG A 221 -10.44 -16.54 -21.53
C ARG A 221 -10.40 -17.25 -20.17
N GLY A 222 -9.27 -17.82 -19.79
CA GLY A 222 -9.08 -18.58 -18.55
C GLY A 222 -9.37 -20.08 -18.69
N ALA A 223 -8.97 -20.84 -17.68
CA ALA A 223 -9.06 -22.30 -17.67
C ALA A 223 -10.47 -22.81 -17.30
N SER A 224 -11.44 -22.69 -18.21
CA SER A 224 -12.75 -23.34 -18.04
C SER A 224 -12.62 -24.87 -17.99
N ALA A 225 -13.43 -25.52 -17.15
CA ALA A 225 -13.41 -26.98 -17.00
C ALA A 225 -13.62 -27.71 -18.34
N VAL A 226 -12.86 -28.78 -18.56
CA VAL A 226 -12.89 -29.57 -19.80
C VAL A 226 -14.30 -30.11 -20.04
N GLY A 227 -14.92 -29.74 -21.18
CA GLY A 227 -16.29 -30.12 -21.54
C GLY A 227 -17.39 -29.16 -21.08
N SER A 228 -17.04 -28.02 -20.47
CA SER A 228 -17.98 -26.92 -20.19
C SER A 228 -18.44 -26.20 -21.46
N PRO A 229 -19.63 -25.54 -21.45
CA PRO A 229 -20.06 -24.66 -22.53
C PRO A 229 -19.04 -23.55 -22.86
N GLU A 230 -18.34 -23.04 -21.86
CA GLU A 230 -17.34 -21.98 -21.97
C GLU A 230 -16.06 -22.49 -22.65
N ALA A 231 -15.61 -23.71 -22.31
CA ALA A 231 -14.52 -24.37 -23.02
C ALA A 231 -14.88 -24.65 -24.48
N ALA A 232 -16.11 -25.10 -24.76
CA ALA A 232 -16.60 -25.34 -26.11
C ALA A 232 -16.71 -24.04 -26.94
N ALA A 233 -17.17 -22.94 -26.34
CA ALA A 233 -17.22 -21.63 -26.99
C ALA A 233 -15.81 -21.07 -27.28
N THR A 234 -14.86 -21.31 -26.39
CA THR A 234 -13.44 -20.96 -26.57
C THR A 234 -12.82 -21.74 -27.73
N GLU A 235 -13.06 -23.05 -27.79
CA GLU A 235 -12.60 -23.91 -28.89
C GLU A 235 -13.25 -23.54 -30.24
N GLN A 236 -14.54 -23.18 -30.22
CA GLN A 236 -15.25 -22.71 -31.41
C GLN A 236 -14.68 -21.38 -31.93
N TRP A 237 -14.43 -20.40 -31.06
CA TRP A 237 -13.83 -19.12 -31.44
C TRP A 237 -12.42 -19.32 -31.99
N SER A 238 -11.59 -20.10 -31.30
CA SER A 238 -10.22 -20.45 -31.71
C SER A 238 -10.20 -21.09 -33.10
N THR A 239 -11.10 -22.06 -33.33
CA THR A 239 -11.22 -22.76 -34.62
C THR A 239 -11.64 -21.79 -35.73
N ALA A 240 -12.65 -20.95 -35.49
CA ALA A 240 -13.14 -19.98 -36.47
C ALA A 240 -12.08 -18.92 -36.84
N ALA A 241 -11.38 -18.35 -35.84
CA ALA A 241 -10.31 -17.38 -36.07
C ALA A 241 -9.15 -18.00 -36.86
N ARG A 242 -8.72 -19.22 -36.50
CA ARG A 242 -7.67 -19.96 -37.22
C ARG A 242 -8.06 -20.27 -38.66
N GLU A 243 -9.28 -20.76 -38.89
CA GLU A 243 -9.78 -21.09 -40.24
C GLU A 243 -9.88 -19.83 -41.11
N ALA A 244 -10.37 -18.72 -40.56
CA ALA A 244 -10.44 -17.44 -41.29
C ALA A 244 -9.05 -16.86 -41.61
N PHE A 245 -8.08 -16.97 -40.68
CA PHE A 245 -6.68 -16.59 -40.93
C PHE A 245 -6.06 -17.39 -42.07
N LEU A 246 -6.20 -18.72 -42.04
CA LEU A 246 -5.70 -19.60 -43.10
C LEU A 246 -6.40 -19.36 -44.44
N GLU A 247 -7.70 -19.04 -44.43
CA GLU A 247 -8.44 -18.65 -45.63
C GLU A 247 -7.88 -17.35 -46.23
N GLY A 248 -7.70 -16.31 -45.43
CA GLY A 248 -7.14 -15.03 -45.87
C GLY A 248 -5.72 -15.15 -46.40
N TYR A 249 -4.87 -15.93 -45.71
CA TYR A 249 -3.53 -16.25 -46.17
C TYR A 249 -3.55 -16.98 -47.52
N ALA A 250 -4.40 -18.00 -47.67
CA ALA A 250 -4.50 -18.77 -48.92
C ALA A 250 -5.05 -17.95 -50.10
N GLN A 251 -5.96 -17.01 -49.84
CA GLN A 251 -6.48 -16.08 -50.86
C GLN A 251 -5.37 -15.19 -51.43
N ASP A 252 -4.54 -14.59 -50.58
CA ASP A 252 -3.48 -13.68 -51.00
C ASP A 252 -2.22 -14.42 -51.48
N ALA A 253 -1.80 -15.50 -50.81
CA ALA A 253 -0.63 -16.30 -51.21
C ALA A 253 -0.87 -17.17 -52.46
N ALA A 254 -2.12 -17.27 -52.94
CA ALA A 254 -2.56 -18.10 -54.06
C ALA A 254 -2.27 -19.62 -53.92
N ALA A 255 -1.97 -20.09 -52.70
CA ALA A 255 -1.75 -21.49 -52.37
C ALA A 255 -2.27 -21.78 -50.94
N PRO A 256 -3.04 -22.86 -50.72
CA PRO A 256 -3.47 -23.27 -49.38
C PRO A 256 -2.33 -23.91 -48.59
N ILE A 257 -2.34 -23.72 -47.26
CA ILE A 257 -1.43 -24.40 -46.33
C ILE A 257 -2.02 -25.75 -45.92
N ASP A 258 -1.26 -26.83 -46.12
CA ASP A 258 -1.65 -28.16 -45.63
C ASP A 258 -1.39 -28.30 -44.12
N THR A 259 -2.42 -27.97 -43.33
CA THR A 259 -2.40 -28.09 -41.86
C THR A 259 -2.41 -29.54 -41.36
N THR A 260 -2.67 -30.51 -42.25
CA THR A 260 -2.66 -31.94 -41.90
C THR A 260 -1.35 -32.62 -42.22
N GLY A 261 -0.50 -31.97 -43.03
CA GLY A 261 0.79 -32.45 -43.47
C GLY A 261 1.84 -32.49 -42.35
N PRO A 262 2.87 -33.35 -42.49
CA PRO A 262 3.89 -33.56 -41.47
C PRO A 262 4.67 -32.29 -41.12
N LEU A 263 4.99 -31.44 -42.11
CA LEU A 263 5.74 -30.19 -41.90
C LEU A 263 5.00 -29.18 -40.99
N PHE A 264 3.69 -28.98 -41.22
CA PHE A 264 2.91 -28.04 -40.40
C PHE A 264 2.78 -28.55 -38.96
N ARG A 265 2.49 -29.84 -38.78
CA ARG A 265 2.37 -30.46 -37.45
C ARG A 265 3.67 -30.39 -36.65
N ALA A 266 4.80 -30.62 -37.30
CA ALA A 266 6.11 -30.54 -36.65
C ALA A 266 6.46 -29.12 -36.21
N LEU A 267 6.25 -28.12 -37.08
CA LEU A 267 6.47 -26.72 -36.73
C LEU A 267 5.50 -26.23 -35.64
N TRP A 268 4.24 -26.68 -35.68
CA TRP A 268 3.26 -26.36 -34.64
C TRP A 268 3.68 -26.97 -33.29
N LEU A 269 4.18 -28.20 -33.28
CA LEU A 269 4.68 -28.86 -32.07
C LEU A 269 5.98 -28.21 -31.55
N ASP A 270 6.92 -27.84 -32.43
CA ASP A 270 8.12 -27.06 -32.12
C ASP A 270 7.76 -25.77 -31.36
N LYS A 271 6.84 -24.96 -31.92
CA LYS A 271 6.38 -23.72 -31.27
C LYS A 271 5.59 -23.97 -29.98
N ALA A 272 4.69 -24.97 -29.95
CA ALA A 272 3.87 -25.26 -28.78
C ALA A 272 4.68 -25.84 -27.60
N LEU A 273 5.68 -26.70 -27.85
CA LEU A 273 6.60 -27.18 -26.81
C LEU A 273 7.54 -26.06 -26.35
N TYR A 274 8.03 -25.22 -27.26
CA TYR A 274 8.78 -24.02 -26.90
C TYR A 274 7.98 -23.12 -25.95
N GLU A 275 6.69 -22.89 -26.22
CA GLU A 275 5.78 -22.16 -25.32
C GLU A 275 5.69 -22.83 -23.94
N VAL A 276 5.54 -24.17 -23.86
CA VAL A 276 5.56 -24.88 -22.56
C VAL A 276 6.89 -24.65 -21.82
N VAL A 277 8.04 -24.82 -22.48
CA VAL A 277 9.37 -24.58 -21.86
C VAL A 277 9.52 -23.13 -21.42
N TYR A 278 8.99 -22.18 -22.19
CA TYR A 278 9.01 -20.75 -21.86
C TYR A 278 8.16 -20.45 -20.61
N GLU A 279 6.91 -20.94 -20.53
CA GLU A 279 6.08 -20.73 -19.35
C GLU A 279 6.65 -21.45 -18.11
N ILE A 280 7.22 -22.67 -18.25
CA ILE A 280 7.88 -23.37 -17.13
C ILE A 280 9.00 -22.50 -16.52
N ARG A 281 9.77 -21.80 -17.36
CA ARG A 281 10.93 -21.01 -16.95
C ARG A 281 10.58 -19.59 -16.48
N ASN A 282 9.45 -19.02 -16.90
CA ASN A 282 9.14 -17.60 -16.70
C ASN A 282 7.79 -17.32 -16.03
N ARG A 283 6.79 -18.21 -16.14
CA ARG A 283 5.42 -18.05 -15.61
C ARG A 283 4.77 -19.42 -15.29
N PRO A 284 5.21 -20.13 -14.23
CA PRO A 284 4.75 -21.50 -13.96
C PRO A 284 3.23 -21.68 -13.91
N ASP A 285 2.49 -20.68 -13.41
CA ASP A 285 1.02 -20.72 -13.32
C ASP A 285 0.30 -20.76 -14.68
N TRP A 286 0.98 -20.37 -15.77
CA TRP A 286 0.43 -20.34 -17.13
C TRP A 286 0.70 -21.64 -17.90
N VAL A 287 1.53 -22.56 -17.38
CA VAL A 287 1.99 -23.78 -18.07
C VAL A 287 0.87 -24.70 -18.53
N GLU A 288 -0.22 -24.84 -17.77
CA GLU A 288 -1.33 -25.73 -18.14
C GLU A 288 -2.05 -25.30 -19.45
N MET A 289 -1.96 -24.04 -19.87
CA MET A 289 -2.57 -23.55 -21.11
C MET A 289 -1.92 -24.17 -22.37
N PRO A 290 -0.61 -23.97 -22.66
CA PRO A 290 0.04 -24.63 -23.79
C PRO A 290 0.15 -26.16 -23.59
N VAL A 291 0.30 -26.66 -22.35
CA VAL A 291 0.29 -28.11 -22.08
C VAL A 291 -1.02 -28.77 -22.52
N ARG A 292 -2.18 -28.15 -22.27
CA ARG A 292 -3.49 -28.65 -22.71
C ARG A 292 -3.58 -28.73 -24.24
N ASP A 293 -3.06 -27.73 -24.94
CA ASP A 293 -3.05 -27.68 -26.40
C ASP A 293 -2.16 -28.79 -26.99
N VAL A 294 -0.95 -29.00 -26.44
CA VAL A 294 -0.05 -30.08 -26.84
C VAL A 294 -0.70 -31.46 -26.58
N ARG A 295 -1.26 -31.69 -25.39
CA ARG A 295 -1.99 -32.94 -25.05
C ARG A 295 -3.12 -33.22 -26.07
N ARG A 296 -3.87 -32.18 -26.47
CA ARG A 296 -4.95 -32.29 -27.48
C ARG A 296 -4.39 -32.60 -28.87
N ALA A 297 -3.36 -31.89 -29.33
CA ALA A 297 -2.76 -32.06 -30.65
C ALA A 297 -2.14 -33.46 -30.85
N LEU A 298 -1.56 -34.03 -29.79
CA LEU A 298 -1.02 -35.40 -29.77
C LEU A 298 -2.11 -36.48 -29.61
N GLY A 299 -3.37 -36.11 -29.42
CA GLY A 299 -4.52 -37.01 -29.53
C GLY A 299 -5.14 -37.50 -28.22
N VAL A 300 -4.84 -36.89 -27.08
CA VAL A 300 -5.54 -37.18 -25.81
C VAL A 300 -7.00 -36.73 -25.93
N LYS A 301 -7.95 -37.66 -25.74
CA LYS A 301 -9.38 -37.32 -25.72
C LYS A 301 -9.74 -36.62 -24.41
N PRO A 302 -10.43 -35.46 -24.44
CA PRO A 302 -10.91 -34.81 -23.23
C PRO A 302 -11.87 -35.76 -22.48
N GLY A 303 -11.54 -36.09 -21.23
CA GLY A 303 -12.37 -36.92 -20.34
C GLY A 303 -11.78 -38.27 -19.89
N ALA A 304 -10.54 -38.63 -20.27
CA ALA A 304 -9.82 -39.77 -19.70
C ALA A 304 -8.46 -39.35 -19.11
N ASP A 305 -8.13 -39.91 -17.95
CA ASP A 305 -6.84 -39.82 -17.22
C ASP A 305 -6.39 -38.47 -16.60
N ALA A 306 -7.26 -37.44 -16.56
CA ALA A 306 -7.03 -36.22 -15.75
C ALA A 306 -6.93 -36.44 -14.21
N MET A 307 -7.12 -37.68 -13.72
CA MET A 307 -7.06 -38.06 -12.30
C MET A 307 -5.85 -38.92 -11.92
N LYS A 308 -4.87 -39.15 -12.81
CA LYS A 308 -3.71 -40.02 -12.50
C LYS A 308 -2.35 -39.33 -12.46
N ALA A 309 -2.19 -38.15 -13.05
CA ALA A 309 -0.96 -37.37 -12.90
C ALA A 309 -0.81 -36.78 -11.48
N ALA A 310 -1.92 -36.44 -10.83
CA ALA A 310 -1.95 -35.84 -9.50
C ALA A 310 -1.67 -36.81 -8.33
N ASP A 311 -1.50 -38.12 -8.56
CA ASP A 311 -1.42 -39.16 -7.51
C ASP A 311 -0.02 -39.81 -7.37
N MET A 312 1.03 -39.19 -7.93
CA MET A 312 2.42 -39.66 -7.80
C MET A 312 3.32 -38.80 -6.90
N THR A 313 2.89 -37.62 -6.47
CA THR A 313 3.67 -36.75 -5.55
C THR A 313 3.45 -37.04 -4.06
N SER A 314 2.49 -37.91 -3.70
CA SER A 314 2.00 -38.09 -2.32
C SER A 314 2.40 -39.42 -1.63
N ARG A 315 3.59 -39.98 -1.93
CA ARG A 315 4.08 -41.20 -1.24
C ARG A 315 5.54 -41.15 -0.80
N ASN A 316 5.78 -40.53 0.36
CA ASN A 316 6.83 -40.95 1.30
C ASN A 316 6.69 -40.22 2.66
N ALA A 317 5.85 -40.73 3.57
CA ALA A 317 6.00 -40.59 5.03
C ALA A 317 4.88 -41.35 5.79
N GLU A 318 5.12 -42.61 6.14
CA GLU A 318 4.54 -43.22 7.35
C GLU A 318 5.57 -43.03 8.49
N PRO A 319 5.15 -42.82 9.75
CA PRO A 319 4.93 -43.99 10.60
C PRO A 319 3.87 -43.86 11.71
N GLY A 320 3.42 -45.02 12.22
CA GLY A 320 3.18 -45.18 13.66
C GLY A 320 1.74 -45.39 14.11
N ASN A 321 1.19 -46.59 13.87
CA ASN A 321 -0.11 -47.00 14.40
C ASN A 321 0.01 -47.48 15.87
N GLY A 322 -0.91 -47.06 16.75
CA GLY A 322 -1.00 -47.49 18.15
C GLY A 322 -2.47 -47.53 18.62
N PRO A 323 -3.03 -48.69 19.03
CA PRO A 323 -4.49 -48.86 19.17
C PRO A 323 -5.02 -48.55 20.57
N GLY A 324 -6.25 -48.01 20.68
CA GLY A 324 -6.79 -47.61 21.99
C GLY A 324 -8.27 -47.22 22.08
N ASP A 325 -9.16 -48.18 21.78
CA ASP A 325 -10.47 -48.40 22.44
C ASP A 325 -11.70 -47.49 22.14
N GLU A 326 -12.84 -48.16 21.96
CA GLU A 326 -14.16 -47.53 21.86
C GLU A 326 -14.77 -47.34 23.26
N SER A 327 -15.17 -46.12 23.63
CA SER A 327 -16.51 -45.84 24.19
C SER A 327 -16.61 -44.45 24.83
N VAL A 328 -17.74 -43.77 24.59
CA VAL A 328 -18.80 -43.53 25.58
C VAL A 328 -19.82 -42.60 24.92
N ALA A 329 -20.98 -43.14 24.59
CA ALA A 329 -22.14 -42.33 24.25
C ALA A 329 -22.79 -41.76 25.53
N LYS A 330 -23.29 -40.52 25.43
CA LYS A 330 -24.37 -39.94 26.26
C LYS A 330 -24.20 -39.94 27.79
N LYS A 331 -23.90 -38.76 28.34
CA LYS A 331 -24.58 -38.20 29.54
C LYS A 331 -24.91 -36.73 29.29
N THR A 332 -26.07 -36.43 28.71
CA THR A 332 -27.32 -36.03 29.42
C THR A 332 -27.20 -34.77 30.28
N ALA A 333 -28.00 -33.78 29.91
CA ALA A 333 -28.22 -32.54 30.65
C ALA A 333 -28.91 -32.74 32.03
N LYS A 334 -28.88 -31.66 32.82
CA LYS A 334 -29.64 -31.36 34.05
C LYS A 334 -29.18 -32.05 35.35
N THR A 335 -28.66 -31.21 36.24
CA THR A 335 -29.11 -31.19 37.64
C THR A 335 -29.26 -29.72 38.06
N ALA A 336 -30.19 -29.40 38.96
CA ALA A 336 -30.58 -28.02 39.26
C ALA A 336 -30.57 -27.71 40.76
N LYS A 337 -30.34 -26.43 41.09
CA LYS A 337 -30.78 -25.70 42.30
C LYS A 337 -30.25 -26.16 43.68
N ALA A 338 -29.49 -25.28 44.37
CA ALA A 338 -30.03 -24.30 45.34
C ALA A 338 -29.17 -24.08 46.61
N VAL A 339 -28.84 -22.80 46.89
CA VAL A 339 -28.79 -22.15 48.24
C VAL A 339 -29.09 -20.65 47.97
N ALA A 340 -30.24 -20.06 48.29
CA ALA A 340 -30.66 -19.48 49.59
C ALA A 340 -29.65 -18.51 50.23
N GLY A 341 -29.96 -17.28 50.68
CA GLY A 341 -31.19 -16.48 50.57
C GLY A 341 -31.25 -15.33 51.60
N LYS A 342 -31.93 -14.23 51.27
CA LYS A 342 -32.43 -13.14 52.16
C LYS A 342 -31.44 -12.37 53.06
N THR A 343 -31.44 -11.04 52.92
CA THR A 343 -32.08 -10.18 53.95
C THR A 343 -32.60 -8.87 53.36
N LYS A 344 -33.56 -8.23 54.02
CA LYS A 344 -34.26 -7.01 53.57
C LYS A 344 -34.32 -6.01 54.74
N ALA A 345 -33.94 -4.77 54.46
CA ALA A 345 -34.49 -3.51 55.00
C ALA A 345 -34.50 -3.17 56.51
N ALA A 346 -34.49 -1.84 56.74
CA ALA A 346 -34.98 -1.07 57.89
C ALA A 346 -34.07 -0.85 59.12
N ALA A 347 -33.54 0.38 59.22
CA ALA A 347 -33.51 1.15 60.46
C ALA A 347 -33.42 2.67 60.16
N ALA A 348 -34.26 3.47 60.80
CA ALA A 348 -34.21 4.93 60.74
C ALA A 348 -33.87 5.53 62.11
N LYS A 349 -33.48 6.82 62.14
CA LYS A 349 -33.27 7.72 63.30
C LYS A 349 -32.02 7.52 64.18
N ALA A 350 -31.13 8.52 64.12
CA ALA A 350 -30.72 9.38 65.25
C ALA A 350 -30.00 10.63 64.69
N LYS A 351 -30.59 11.84 64.79
CA LYS A 351 -30.33 12.89 65.82
C LYS A 351 -28.85 13.36 65.87
N LYS A 352 -28.47 14.61 65.59
CA LYS A 352 -28.95 15.98 65.99
C LYS A 352 -28.11 16.59 67.14
N ALA A 353 -27.30 17.60 66.82
CA ALA A 353 -26.69 18.69 67.64
C ALA A 353 -25.48 19.23 66.83
N ALA A 354 -25.04 20.49 66.86
CA ALA A 354 -25.36 21.69 67.65
C ALA A 354 -26.18 22.71 66.81
N SER A 355 -27.11 23.53 67.32
CA SER A 355 -27.01 24.58 68.36
C SER A 355 -26.10 25.75 67.91
N ALA A 356 -26.62 26.83 67.30
CA ALA A 356 -27.43 27.94 67.88
C ALA A 356 -26.57 28.99 68.62
N VAL A 357 -27.16 30.19 68.87
CA VAL A 357 -26.60 31.47 69.40
C VAL A 357 -26.38 32.52 68.29
N THR A 358 -26.91 33.75 68.32
CA THR A 358 -27.97 34.41 69.13
C THR A 358 -28.45 35.70 68.43
N ASP A 359 -29.66 36.16 68.77
CA ASP A 359 -30.09 37.54 69.06
C ASP A 359 -29.31 38.73 68.45
N SER A 360 -29.92 39.62 67.65
CA SER A 360 -31.04 40.56 67.92
C SER A 360 -30.69 41.78 68.78
N VAL A 361 -30.84 42.98 68.19
CA VAL A 361 -31.18 44.29 68.81
C VAL A 361 -31.81 45.12 67.65
N ALA A 362 -33.13 45.23 67.50
CA ALA A 362 -34.06 46.15 68.19
C ALA A 362 -33.68 47.63 67.99
N GLY A 363 -34.27 48.34 67.03
CA GLY A 363 -35.53 49.09 67.24
C GLY A 363 -35.25 50.61 67.08
N THR A 364 -36.23 51.53 67.03
CA THR A 364 -37.70 51.47 67.05
C THR A 364 -38.23 52.90 66.83
N VAL A 365 -39.47 53.09 66.32
CA VAL A 365 -40.41 54.21 66.71
C VAL A 365 -39.95 55.64 66.32
N LYS A 366 -40.67 56.59 65.68
CA LYS A 366 -42.11 56.96 65.48
C LYS A 366 -42.13 58.08 64.38
N GLU A 367 -43.20 58.72 63.90
CA GLU A 367 -44.67 58.65 64.04
C GLU A 367 -45.33 59.20 62.73
N THR A 368 -46.65 59.22 62.67
CA THR A 368 -47.55 59.80 61.65
C THR A 368 -47.63 61.33 61.64
N VAL A 369 -47.79 61.94 60.45
CA VAL A 369 -48.80 63.01 60.16
C VAL A 369 -49.32 62.80 58.73
N ALA A 370 -50.59 63.16 58.47
CA ALA A 370 -51.28 62.94 57.19
C ALA A 370 -51.60 64.26 56.43
N GLU A 371 -52.21 64.12 55.25
CA GLU A 371 -52.73 65.17 54.33
C GLU A 371 -51.65 65.97 53.56
N SER A 372 -51.70 66.14 52.23
CA SER A 372 -52.87 66.45 51.40
C SER A 372 -52.73 66.10 49.89
N THR A 373 -53.83 65.59 49.30
CA THR A 373 -54.32 65.84 47.92
C THR A 373 -53.37 65.72 46.69
N GLY A 374 -53.43 64.57 46.01
CA GLY A 374 -54.00 64.47 44.66
C GLY A 374 -53.14 64.72 43.40
N SER A 375 -52.70 63.62 42.77
CA SER A 375 -52.52 63.42 41.31
C SER A 375 -51.44 64.23 40.56
N PRO A 376 -50.79 63.68 39.51
CA PRO A 376 -51.32 62.69 38.56
C PRO A 376 -50.68 61.30 38.58
N VAL A 377 -51.45 60.34 38.08
CA VAL A 377 -51.01 58.99 37.73
C VAL A 377 -49.95 59.07 36.62
N SER A 378 -48.75 58.56 36.88
CA SER A 378 -47.80 58.24 35.80
C SER A 378 -48.28 56.99 35.07
N SER A 379 -48.53 57.09 33.78
CA SER A 379 -48.74 55.91 32.92
C SER A 379 -47.58 54.93 33.11
N PRO A 380 -47.83 53.61 33.21
CA PRO A 380 -46.75 52.65 33.19
C PRO A 380 -45.96 52.78 31.87
N LEU A 381 -44.65 52.60 31.94
CA LEU A 381 -43.82 52.41 30.74
C LEU A 381 -44.38 51.24 29.92
N PRO A 382 -44.33 51.29 28.57
CA PRO A 382 -44.81 50.20 27.75
C PRO A 382 -44.04 48.91 28.11
N GLU A 383 -44.80 47.86 28.38
CA GLU A 383 -44.28 46.54 28.71
C GLU A 383 -43.42 46.05 27.53
N LEU A 384 -42.19 45.60 27.80
CA LEU A 384 -41.28 45.14 26.75
C LEU A 384 -41.74 43.75 26.29
N THR A 385 -42.36 43.69 25.12
CA THR A 385 -42.87 42.43 24.56
C THR A 385 -41.75 41.66 23.84
N PRO A 386 -41.47 40.41 24.21
CA PRO A 386 -40.57 39.54 23.44
C PRO A 386 -41.11 39.27 22.03
N VAL A 387 -40.23 39.08 21.05
CA VAL A 387 -40.60 38.64 19.70
C VAL A 387 -41.27 37.26 19.78
N GLU A 388 -42.51 37.12 19.29
CA GLU A 388 -43.25 35.85 19.32
C GLU A 388 -42.61 34.77 18.43
N VAL A 389 -42.71 33.50 18.86
CA VAL A 389 -42.22 32.33 18.13
C VAL A 389 -43.32 31.26 18.11
N GLU A 390 -43.53 30.63 16.96
CA GLU A 390 -44.47 29.51 16.78
C GLU A 390 -44.23 28.40 17.81
N GLN A 391 -45.30 27.92 18.47
CA GLN A 391 -45.19 26.89 19.50
C GLN A 391 -44.64 25.55 18.96
N SER A 392 -44.87 25.27 17.68
CA SER A 392 -44.31 24.12 16.96
C SER A 392 -42.77 24.18 16.88
N LEU A 393 -42.22 25.37 16.63
CA LEU A 393 -40.79 25.63 16.60
C LEU A 393 -40.18 25.63 18.02
N LEU A 394 -40.88 26.23 19.00
CA LEU A 394 -40.49 26.13 20.41
C LEU A 394 -40.43 24.67 20.89
N GLN A 395 -41.33 23.78 20.43
CA GLN A 395 -41.23 22.35 20.72
C GLN A 395 -39.93 21.76 20.16
N GLN A 396 -39.66 21.92 18.86
CA GLN A 396 -38.45 21.37 18.21
C GLN A 396 -37.14 21.89 18.85
N VAL A 397 -37.08 23.18 19.18
CA VAL A 397 -35.94 23.78 19.89
C VAL A 397 -35.82 23.21 21.30
N SER A 398 -36.92 23.11 22.05
CA SER A 398 -36.92 22.54 23.40
C SER A 398 -36.58 21.05 23.43
N GLU A 399 -36.75 20.32 22.31
CA GLU A 399 -36.35 18.93 22.16
C GLU A 399 -34.92 18.77 21.65
N GLY A 400 -34.25 19.85 21.23
CA GLY A 400 -32.94 19.78 20.58
C GLY A 400 -33.00 19.10 19.20
N ALA A 401 -34.11 19.30 18.47
CA ALA A 401 -34.40 18.71 17.16
C ALA A 401 -34.56 19.77 16.04
N TYR A 402 -34.22 21.03 16.32
CA TYR A 402 -34.20 22.11 15.33
C TYR A 402 -32.76 22.39 14.86
N ASN A 403 -32.58 22.68 13.56
CA ASN A 403 -31.26 22.85 12.95
C ASN A 403 -30.64 24.25 13.10
N GLN A 404 -31.40 25.22 13.62
CA GLN A 404 -30.96 26.58 13.87
C GLN A 404 -31.34 27.05 15.29
N PRO A 405 -30.90 26.36 16.36
CA PRO A 405 -31.31 26.69 17.74
C PRO A 405 -30.93 28.13 18.12
N HIS A 406 -29.83 28.66 17.58
CA HIS A 406 -29.39 30.05 17.73
C HIS A 406 -30.33 31.09 17.08
N ALA A 407 -31.27 30.69 16.21
CA ALA A 407 -32.30 31.59 15.66
C ALA A 407 -33.49 31.77 16.61
N VAL A 408 -33.52 31.05 17.73
CA VAL A 408 -34.59 31.10 18.75
C VAL A 408 -34.03 31.33 20.14
N LEU A 409 -32.99 30.59 20.53
CA LEU A 409 -32.24 30.77 21.78
C LEU A 409 -31.16 31.84 21.63
N GLY A 410 -30.60 32.29 22.75
CA GLY A 410 -29.67 33.42 22.80
C GLY A 410 -30.39 34.76 22.84
N ALA A 411 -29.68 35.82 22.44
CA ALA A 411 -30.17 37.19 22.44
C ALA A 411 -30.42 37.72 21.02
N HIS A 412 -31.62 38.25 20.81
CA HIS A 412 -32.15 38.68 19.52
C HIS A 412 -32.56 40.14 19.60
N LEU A 413 -31.89 41.01 18.83
CA LEU A 413 -32.18 42.44 18.76
C LEU A 413 -33.27 42.72 17.72
N ALA A 414 -34.32 43.43 18.12
CA ALA A 414 -35.37 43.94 17.22
C ALA A 414 -35.09 45.40 16.79
N ASP A 415 -35.75 45.83 15.71
CA ASP A 415 -35.59 47.17 15.10
C ASP A 415 -35.87 48.35 16.05
N ASP A 416 -36.55 48.12 17.18
CA ASP A 416 -36.86 49.15 18.18
C ASP A 416 -35.87 49.19 19.36
N ASP A 417 -34.69 48.57 19.25
CA ASP A 417 -33.70 48.43 20.32
C ASP A 417 -34.20 47.60 21.54
N VAL A 418 -35.14 46.68 21.32
CA VAL A 418 -35.50 45.63 22.29
C VAL A 418 -34.70 44.36 22.01
N VAL A 419 -34.01 43.86 23.02
CA VAL A 419 -33.33 42.57 23.00
C VAL A 419 -34.24 41.54 23.67
N THR A 420 -34.72 40.58 22.89
CA THR A 420 -35.37 39.37 23.40
C THR A 420 -34.30 38.34 23.74
N ILE A 421 -34.29 37.83 24.98
CA ILE A 421 -33.39 36.75 25.39
C ILE A 421 -34.20 35.49 25.65
N ARG A 422 -33.77 34.37 25.06
CA ARG A 422 -34.33 33.04 25.28
C ARG A 422 -33.24 32.05 25.66
N THR A 423 -33.50 31.22 26.66
CA THR A 423 -32.56 30.16 27.04
C THR A 423 -33.28 28.88 27.46
N LEU A 424 -32.67 27.73 27.19
CA LEU A 424 -33.20 26.42 27.55
C LEU A 424 -32.63 26.00 28.91
N ARG A 425 -33.48 25.99 29.94
CA ARG A 425 -33.17 25.55 31.30
C ARG A 425 -34.34 24.71 31.83
N ARG A 426 -34.39 23.44 31.37
CA ARG A 426 -35.36 22.42 31.85
C ARG A 426 -35.31 22.34 33.38
N LEU A 427 -36.45 22.15 34.05
CA LEU A 427 -36.55 21.95 35.50
C LEU A 427 -36.05 23.11 36.41
N ALA A 428 -35.58 24.24 35.84
CA ALA A 428 -35.30 25.43 36.63
C ALA A 428 -36.57 25.96 37.31
N ARG A 429 -36.41 26.60 38.46
CA ARG A 429 -37.49 27.29 39.20
C ARG A 429 -37.60 28.75 38.81
N SER A 430 -36.46 29.39 38.55
CA SER A 430 -36.35 30.76 38.05
C SER A 430 -35.08 30.91 37.24
N VAL A 431 -35.12 31.81 36.26
CA VAL A 431 -33.98 32.21 35.43
C VAL A 431 -33.96 33.74 35.37
N VAL A 432 -32.81 34.34 35.63
CA VAL A 432 -32.61 35.79 35.62
C VAL A 432 -31.43 36.12 34.72
N VAL A 433 -31.62 36.99 33.74
CA VAL A 433 -30.52 37.59 32.98
C VAL A 433 -29.84 38.64 33.85
N VAL A 434 -28.51 38.61 33.89
CA VAL A 434 -27.64 39.56 34.57
C VAL A 434 -26.78 40.27 33.52
N THR A 435 -26.90 41.60 33.43
CA THR A 435 -26.05 42.46 32.58
C THR A 435 -25.18 43.37 33.45
N GLY A 436 -24.32 44.18 32.84
CA GLY A 436 -23.56 45.22 33.56
C GLY A 436 -24.45 46.31 34.18
N SER A 437 -25.66 46.52 33.65
CA SER A 437 -26.59 47.56 34.09
C SER A 437 -27.70 47.08 35.04
N GLY A 438 -28.02 45.77 35.08
CA GLY A 438 -29.13 45.29 35.89
C GLY A 438 -29.43 43.80 35.80
N ARG A 439 -30.65 43.44 36.25
CA ARG A 439 -31.15 42.07 36.33
C ARG A 439 -32.58 42.00 35.82
N THR A 440 -32.87 41.03 34.96
CA THR A 440 -34.18 40.85 34.30
C THR A 440 -34.66 39.42 34.50
N GLU A 441 -35.77 39.23 35.21
CA GLU A 441 -36.38 37.91 35.41
C GLU A 441 -37.03 37.42 34.11
N LEU A 442 -36.76 36.16 33.74
CA LEU A 442 -37.37 35.52 32.58
C LEU A 442 -38.63 34.77 33.02
N ARG A 443 -39.65 34.77 32.15
CA ARG A 443 -40.84 33.91 32.32
C ARG A 443 -40.63 32.59 31.58
N HIS A 444 -41.15 31.49 32.13
CA HIS A 444 -41.21 30.23 31.39
C HIS A 444 -42.16 30.37 30.19
N GLU A 445 -41.69 29.99 29.01
CA GLU A 445 -42.43 30.10 27.75
C GLU A 445 -42.96 28.73 27.32
N HIS A 446 -42.08 27.75 27.11
CA HIS A 446 -42.45 26.42 26.60
C HIS A 446 -41.40 25.35 26.92
N ASN A 447 -41.81 24.23 27.53
CA ASN A 447 -40.98 23.03 27.77
C ASN A 447 -39.53 23.27 28.28
N GLY A 448 -39.35 24.23 29.19
CA GLY A 448 -38.05 24.62 29.74
C GLY A 448 -37.32 25.75 29.00
N ILE A 449 -37.89 26.29 27.91
CA ILE A 449 -37.47 27.58 27.34
C ILE A 449 -38.00 28.70 28.23
N TRP A 450 -37.11 29.63 28.59
CA TRP A 450 -37.40 30.84 29.36
C TRP A 450 -37.17 32.06 28.48
N VAL A 451 -38.04 33.07 28.55
CA VAL A 451 -38.00 34.28 27.72
C VAL A 451 -38.11 35.56 28.54
N GLY A 452 -37.46 36.62 28.10
CA GLY A 452 -37.61 37.97 28.62
C GLY A 452 -37.14 39.01 27.60
N ALA A 453 -37.46 40.28 27.86
CA ALA A 453 -37.08 41.39 26.99
C ALA A 453 -36.46 42.52 27.81
N LEU A 454 -35.42 43.14 27.27
CA LEU A 454 -34.71 44.29 27.85
C LEU A 454 -34.38 45.31 26.76
N ARG A 455 -34.15 46.57 27.11
CA ARG A 455 -33.68 47.59 26.16
C ARG A 455 -32.17 47.44 25.95
N ALA A 456 -31.71 47.58 24.70
CA ALA A 456 -30.30 47.64 24.39
C ALA A 456 -29.64 48.83 25.12
N GLU A 457 -28.48 48.61 25.75
CA GLU A 457 -27.72 49.65 26.45
C GLU A 457 -27.05 50.63 25.46
N THR A 458 -26.72 50.13 24.27
CA THR A 458 -26.23 50.90 23.12
C THR A 458 -27.08 50.51 21.92
N ALA A 459 -27.63 51.49 21.20
CA ALA A 459 -28.48 51.25 20.04
C ALA A 459 -27.77 50.35 19.02
N GLY A 460 -28.49 49.39 18.43
CA GLY A 460 -27.92 48.41 17.50
C GLY A 460 -27.08 47.30 18.13
N HIS A 461 -26.93 47.23 19.47
CA HIS A 461 -26.03 46.26 20.14
C HIS A 461 -26.73 45.42 21.20
N VAL A 462 -26.47 44.12 21.17
CA VAL A 462 -26.82 43.18 22.26
C VAL A 462 -25.85 43.39 23.44
N PRO A 463 -26.34 43.55 24.69
CA PRO A 463 -25.46 43.68 25.85
C PRO A 463 -24.82 42.33 26.22
N ASP A 464 -23.62 42.39 26.81
CA ASP A 464 -22.99 41.23 27.44
C ASP A 464 -23.81 40.79 28.66
N TYR A 465 -24.05 39.48 28.81
CA TYR A 465 -24.91 38.94 29.85
C TYR A 465 -24.44 37.58 30.40
N ARG A 466 -24.96 37.24 31.56
CA ARG A 466 -24.95 35.90 32.17
C ARG A 466 -26.36 35.51 32.60
N LEU A 467 -26.56 34.24 32.89
CA LEU A 467 -27.79 33.68 33.40
C LEU A 467 -27.59 33.24 34.85
N GLU A 468 -28.34 33.82 35.78
CA GLU A 468 -28.49 33.25 37.11
C GLU A 468 -29.68 32.29 37.10
N VAL A 469 -29.40 31.00 37.33
CA VAL A 469 -30.37 29.91 37.23
C VAL A 469 -30.53 29.25 38.60
N THR A 470 -31.78 29.10 39.06
CA THR A 470 -32.08 28.42 40.32
C THR A 470 -32.78 27.09 40.07
N TYR A 471 -32.19 25.99 40.54
CA TYR A 471 -32.78 24.64 40.53
C TYR A 471 -33.19 24.24 41.96
N ASP A 472 -32.65 23.15 42.49
CA ASP A 472 -32.71 22.76 43.90
C ASP A 472 -31.41 23.17 44.61
N GLY A 473 -31.36 24.38 45.17
CA GLY A 473 -30.19 24.90 45.87
C GLY A 473 -30.08 26.42 45.78
N ASP A 474 -28.87 26.93 45.98
CA ASP A 474 -28.54 28.34 45.75
C ASP A 474 -28.50 28.66 44.24
N PRO A 475 -28.73 29.91 43.82
CA PRO A 475 -28.66 30.30 42.41
C PRO A 475 -27.23 30.17 41.86
N ALA A 476 -27.10 29.62 40.66
CA ALA A 476 -25.82 29.49 39.96
C ALA A 476 -25.75 30.48 38.79
N VAL A 477 -24.68 31.28 38.72
CA VAL A 477 -24.40 32.14 37.56
C VAL A 477 -23.62 31.34 36.53
N VAL A 478 -24.18 31.23 35.33
CA VAL A 478 -23.60 30.53 34.17
C VAL A 478 -23.67 31.41 32.93
N ASP A 479 -22.86 31.11 31.92
CA ASP A 479 -22.98 31.74 30.61
C ASP A 479 -24.03 30.99 29.74
N ASP A 480 -24.43 31.57 28.61
CA ASP A 480 -25.45 31.05 27.69
C ASP A 480 -24.81 30.61 26.36
N PRO A 481 -24.72 29.30 26.06
CA PRO A 481 -24.10 28.80 24.82
C PRO A 481 -24.61 29.47 23.55
N TYR A 482 -25.90 29.87 23.53
CA TYR A 482 -26.58 30.35 22.34
C TYR A 482 -26.38 31.85 22.04
N ARG A 483 -25.64 32.59 22.87
CA ARG A 483 -25.35 34.01 22.60
C ARG A 483 -24.09 34.24 21.74
N PHE A 484 -23.32 33.18 21.49
CA PHE A 484 -22.04 33.29 20.79
C PHE A 484 -22.22 33.23 19.27
N LEU A 485 -21.47 34.08 18.56
CA LEU A 485 -21.36 34.05 17.11
C LEU A 485 -20.70 32.73 16.63
N PRO A 486 -20.85 32.35 15.34
CA PRO A 486 -20.15 31.19 14.79
C PRO A 486 -18.65 31.24 15.05
N THR A 487 -18.08 30.12 15.51
CA THR A 487 -16.65 29.98 15.79
C THR A 487 -15.80 29.64 14.56
N LEU A 488 -16.44 29.35 13.41
CA LEU A 488 -15.80 29.15 12.11
C LEU A 488 -16.14 30.32 11.17
N GLY A 489 -15.17 30.74 10.36
CA GLY A 489 -15.33 31.82 9.39
C GLY A 489 -15.81 31.35 8.01
N GLU A 490 -16.19 32.31 7.15
CA GLU A 490 -16.64 32.03 5.79
C GLU A 490 -15.55 31.36 4.93
N ILE A 491 -14.27 31.65 5.19
CA ILE A 491 -13.12 31.06 4.47
C ILE A 491 -12.97 29.57 4.83
N ASP A 492 -13.09 29.21 6.11
CA ASP A 492 -12.99 27.81 6.55
C ASP A 492 -14.11 26.98 5.90
N LEU A 493 -15.34 27.50 5.96
CA LEU A 493 -16.53 26.90 5.34
C LEU A 493 -16.40 26.77 3.82
N HIS A 494 -15.80 27.75 3.15
CA HIS A 494 -15.53 27.70 1.71
C HIS A 494 -14.51 26.61 1.36
N LEU A 495 -13.37 26.56 2.05
CA LEU A 495 -12.32 25.56 1.82
C LEU A 495 -12.78 24.13 2.16
N ILE A 496 -13.61 23.97 3.19
CA ILE A 496 -14.27 22.69 3.50
C ILE A 496 -15.19 22.27 2.34
N GLY A 497 -16.01 23.18 1.82
CA GLY A 497 -16.89 22.92 0.67
C GLY A 497 -16.17 22.66 -0.67
N GLU A 498 -14.95 23.16 -0.83
CA GLU A 498 -14.07 22.78 -1.94
C GLU A 498 -13.33 21.45 -1.72
N GLY A 499 -13.21 20.99 -0.47
CA GLY A 499 -12.37 19.86 -0.07
C GLY A 499 -10.88 20.16 -0.19
N ARG A 500 -10.46 21.38 0.19
CA ARG A 500 -9.07 21.88 0.05
C ARG A 500 -8.55 22.59 1.30
N HIS A 501 -9.13 22.29 2.46
CA HIS A 501 -8.75 22.88 3.74
C HIS A 501 -7.58 22.10 4.34
N GLU A 502 -6.35 22.44 3.94
CA GLU A 502 -5.11 21.73 4.32
C GLU A 502 -4.93 21.57 5.84
N THR A 503 -5.36 22.54 6.66
CA THR A 503 -5.32 22.45 8.14
C THR A 503 -6.69 22.14 8.76
N LEU A 504 -7.45 21.19 8.20
CA LEU A 504 -8.85 20.92 8.59
C LEU A 504 -9.07 20.77 10.11
N TRP A 505 -8.07 20.22 10.81
CA TRP A 505 -8.07 20.02 12.26
C TRP A 505 -8.11 21.31 13.07
N THR A 506 -7.79 22.48 12.50
CA THR A 506 -7.91 23.78 13.19
C THR A 506 -9.33 24.36 13.13
N ALA A 507 -10.18 23.84 12.25
CA ALA A 507 -11.54 24.31 12.03
C ALA A 507 -12.60 23.33 12.59
N LEU A 508 -12.45 22.03 12.33
CA LEU A 508 -13.35 20.99 12.83
C LEU A 508 -12.83 20.36 14.14
N GLY A 509 -13.71 19.63 14.82
CA GLY A 509 -13.45 18.97 16.09
C GLY A 509 -13.78 19.84 17.31
N ALA A 510 -13.23 19.46 18.46
CA ALA A 510 -13.34 20.20 19.72
C ALA A 510 -12.10 21.06 20.02
N HIS A 511 -12.29 22.36 20.23
CA HIS A 511 -11.23 23.34 20.52
C HIS A 511 -11.55 24.20 21.74
N VAL A 512 -10.63 24.27 22.69
CA VAL A 512 -10.70 25.26 23.78
C VAL A 512 -10.60 26.67 23.18
N ARG A 513 -11.45 27.59 23.65
CA ARG A 513 -11.44 29.01 23.27
C ARG A 513 -11.53 29.87 24.52
N HIS A 514 -10.83 31.00 24.50
CA HIS A 514 -10.89 32.03 25.53
C HIS A 514 -11.43 33.33 24.95
N TYR A 515 -12.40 33.94 25.63
CA TYR A 515 -12.98 35.24 25.26
C TYR A 515 -13.00 36.18 26.47
N SER A 516 -12.53 37.41 26.28
CA SER A 516 -12.69 38.45 27.30
C SER A 516 -14.09 39.05 27.29
N SER A 517 -14.64 39.29 28.49
CA SER A 517 -16.01 39.78 28.70
C SER A 517 -16.05 40.74 29.89
N VAL A 518 -16.95 41.72 29.86
CA VAL A 518 -17.07 42.72 30.94
C VAL A 518 -17.64 42.13 32.23
N LEU A 519 -18.17 40.90 32.16
CA LEU A 519 -18.66 40.11 33.28
C LEU A 519 -17.66 39.01 33.73
N GLY A 520 -16.40 39.11 33.31
CA GLY A 520 -15.32 38.16 33.56
C GLY A 520 -14.99 37.30 32.33
N ASP A 521 -13.72 36.94 32.19
CA ASP A 521 -13.24 36.12 31.08
C ASP A 521 -13.97 34.76 31.00
N ILE A 522 -14.12 34.26 29.78
CA ILE A 522 -14.89 33.07 29.44
C ILE A 522 -13.94 32.04 28.85
N GLU A 523 -13.93 30.86 29.45
CA GLU A 523 -13.34 29.64 28.89
C GLU A 523 -14.47 28.70 28.46
N GLY A 524 -14.28 28.01 27.35
CA GLY A 524 -15.25 27.05 26.82
C GLY A 524 -14.66 26.25 25.68
N VAL A 525 -15.47 25.37 25.10
CA VAL A 525 -15.07 24.55 23.94
C VAL A 525 -15.99 24.83 22.76
N SER A 526 -15.41 25.16 21.61
CA SER A 526 -16.10 25.16 20.33
C SER A 526 -16.06 23.75 19.75
N PHE A 527 -17.23 23.20 19.42
CA PHE A 527 -17.39 21.91 18.75
C PHE A 527 -17.89 22.14 17.34
N ALA A 528 -17.23 21.55 16.34
CA ALA A 528 -17.67 21.60 14.95
C ALA A 528 -17.54 20.23 14.26
N VAL A 529 -18.59 19.78 13.57
CA VAL A 529 -18.65 18.45 12.93
C VAL A 529 -19.37 18.48 11.59
N TRP A 530 -18.86 17.74 10.60
CA TRP A 530 -19.49 17.61 9.29
C TRP A 530 -20.51 16.46 9.28
N ALA A 531 -21.78 16.79 9.07
CA ALA A 531 -22.90 15.85 9.03
C ALA A 531 -24.02 16.39 8.12
N PRO A 532 -23.80 16.44 6.79
CA PRO A 532 -24.63 17.19 5.84
C PRO A 532 -26.07 16.67 5.70
N ASN A 533 -26.32 15.38 5.91
CA ASN A 533 -27.65 14.78 5.82
C ASN A 533 -28.37 14.70 7.18
N ALA A 534 -27.74 15.14 8.27
CA ALA A 534 -28.37 15.15 9.58
C ALA A 534 -29.54 16.15 9.63
N ARG A 535 -30.59 15.78 10.37
CA ARG A 535 -31.73 16.66 10.66
C ARG A 535 -31.45 17.60 11.82
N ALA A 536 -30.72 17.10 12.81
CA ALA A 536 -30.28 17.80 14.00
C ALA A 536 -29.02 17.13 14.56
N VAL A 537 -28.12 17.91 15.16
CA VAL A 537 -26.93 17.43 15.86
C VAL A 537 -26.85 18.08 17.24
N ARG A 538 -26.36 17.34 18.23
CA ARG A 538 -26.15 17.80 19.61
C ARG A 538 -24.79 17.36 20.11
N VAL A 539 -24.28 18.02 21.15
CA VAL A 539 -23.10 17.56 21.89
C VAL A 539 -23.54 17.05 23.26
N MET A 540 -23.18 15.81 23.61
CA MET A 540 -23.37 15.23 24.94
C MET A 540 -22.01 14.99 25.60
N GLY A 541 -21.89 15.17 26.90
CA GLY A 541 -20.62 14.96 27.60
C GLY A 541 -20.67 15.25 29.10
N ASP A 542 -19.50 15.23 29.74
CA ASP A 542 -19.37 15.44 31.18
C ASP A 542 -20.00 16.76 31.66
N PHE A 543 -19.89 17.83 30.85
CA PHE A 543 -20.37 19.18 31.17
C PHE A 543 -21.91 19.33 31.17
N ASN A 544 -22.65 18.42 30.53
CA ASN A 544 -24.12 18.42 30.51
C ASN A 544 -24.74 17.13 31.07
N GLY A 545 -23.96 16.33 31.80
CA GLY A 545 -24.43 15.08 32.39
C GLY A 545 -24.85 14.04 31.36
N TRP A 546 -24.30 14.12 30.15
CA TRP A 546 -24.61 13.28 28.99
C TRP A 546 -26.07 13.39 28.48
N ASP A 547 -26.73 14.55 28.69
CA ASP A 547 -27.99 14.92 28.00
C ASP A 547 -27.69 15.92 26.87
N GLY A 548 -27.56 15.43 25.63
CA GLY A 548 -27.34 16.30 24.48
C GLY A 548 -28.50 17.25 24.17
N SER A 549 -29.71 16.99 24.67
CA SER A 549 -30.91 17.77 24.33
C SER A 549 -30.89 19.22 24.85
N VAL A 550 -29.94 19.58 25.72
CA VAL A 550 -29.71 20.96 26.17
C VAL A 550 -28.61 21.69 25.37
N ASN A 551 -27.83 20.99 24.54
CA ASN A 551 -26.74 21.53 23.71
C ASN A 551 -26.88 21.11 22.23
N ALA A 552 -27.98 21.52 21.60
CA ALA A 552 -28.21 21.36 20.16
C ALA A 552 -27.36 22.35 19.35
N MET A 553 -26.78 21.89 18.23
CA MET A 553 -25.87 22.65 17.37
C MET A 553 -26.64 23.39 16.25
N ARG A 554 -26.06 24.46 15.70
CA ARG A 554 -26.55 25.09 14.45
C ARG A 554 -25.82 24.55 13.23
N VAL A 555 -26.50 24.43 12.09
CA VAL A 555 -25.82 24.18 10.80
C VAL A 555 -25.31 25.50 10.20
N LEU A 556 -24.09 25.51 9.67
CA LEU A 556 -23.44 26.69 9.09
C LEU A 556 -23.57 26.72 7.56
N GLY A 557 -24.49 27.55 7.07
CA GLY A 557 -24.76 27.71 5.64
C GLY A 557 -25.23 26.42 4.97
N SER A 558 -24.70 26.13 3.78
CA SER A 558 -25.01 24.93 3.00
C SER A 558 -23.90 23.87 3.02
N THR A 559 -22.89 24.01 3.89
CA THR A 559 -21.72 23.10 3.95
C THR A 559 -22.01 21.78 4.66
N GLY A 560 -23.08 21.72 5.47
CA GLY A 560 -23.35 20.58 6.35
C GLY A 560 -22.47 20.52 7.59
N VAL A 561 -21.67 21.56 7.87
CA VAL A 561 -20.94 21.70 9.15
C VAL A 561 -21.90 22.18 10.23
N TRP A 562 -21.93 21.47 11.35
CA TRP A 562 -22.68 21.81 12.56
C TRP A 562 -21.74 22.39 13.60
N GLU A 563 -22.16 23.41 14.34
CA GLU A 563 -21.31 24.13 15.29
C GLU A 563 -22.07 24.57 16.57
N ILE A 564 -21.35 24.60 17.70
CA ILE A 564 -21.73 25.27 18.95
C ILE A 564 -20.49 25.63 19.77
N PHE A 565 -20.52 26.76 20.49
CA PHE A 565 -19.61 27.05 21.59
C PHE A 565 -20.27 26.77 22.94
N ILE A 566 -19.61 25.98 23.80
CA ILE A 566 -20.12 25.62 25.13
C ILE A 566 -19.20 26.22 26.20
N PRO A 567 -19.58 27.36 26.81
CA PRO A 567 -18.84 27.94 27.93
C PRO A 567 -18.84 27.01 29.15
N GLY A 568 -17.71 26.92 29.85
CA GLY A 568 -17.52 26.05 31.01
C GLY A 568 -17.22 24.58 30.68
N ALA A 569 -17.30 24.16 29.42
CA ALA A 569 -16.57 22.97 28.97
C ALA A 569 -15.07 23.30 28.88
N GLY A 570 -14.19 22.34 29.14
CA GLY A 570 -12.74 22.58 29.15
C GLY A 570 -11.93 21.35 28.75
N ALA A 571 -10.61 21.51 28.70
CA ALA A 571 -9.68 20.42 28.40
C ALA A 571 -9.88 19.21 29.33
N GLY A 572 -9.68 18.01 28.80
CA GLY A 572 -9.86 16.75 29.51
C GLY A 572 -11.32 16.28 29.64
N THR A 573 -12.32 17.11 29.36
CA THR A 573 -13.74 16.67 29.35
C THR A 573 -14.02 15.68 28.24
N ARG A 574 -14.93 14.73 28.49
CA ARG A 574 -15.34 13.72 27.51
C ARG A 574 -16.67 14.08 26.88
N TYR A 575 -16.81 13.75 25.59
CA TYR A 575 -17.98 14.08 24.80
C TYR A 575 -18.21 13.09 23.66
N LYS A 576 -19.41 13.18 23.07
CA LYS A 576 -19.83 12.59 21.80
C LYS A 576 -20.80 13.55 21.10
N PHE A 577 -21.03 13.32 19.82
CA PHE A 577 -22.16 13.91 19.10
C PHE A 577 -23.37 12.96 19.16
N GLU A 578 -24.56 13.49 19.47
CA GLU A 578 -25.81 12.81 19.09
C GLU A 578 -26.22 13.33 17.71
N ILE A 579 -26.37 12.45 16.72
CA ILE A 579 -26.74 12.81 15.36
C ILE A 579 -28.10 12.20 15.02
N GLN A 580 -29.08 13.03 14.65
CA GLN A 580 -30.35 12.57 14.10
C GLN A 580 -30.24 12.43 12.59
N GLY A 581 -30.22 11.19 12.12
CA GLY A 581 -30.07 10.91 10.69
C GLY A 581 -31.27 11.31 9.84
N GLY A 582 -31.10 11.22 8.52
CA GLY A 582 -32.19 11.40 7.55
C GLY A 582 -33.39 10.46 7.77
N ASP A 583 -33.19 9.34 8.47
CA ASP A 583 -34.20 8.37 8.91
C ASP A 583 -34.95 8.76 10.21
N GLY A 584 -34.50 9.82 10.89
CA GLY A 584 -35.07 10.31 12.14
C GLY A 584 -34.56 9.63 13.41
N GLN A 585 -33.64 8.67 13.30
CA GLN A 585 -33.04 7.99 14.45
C GLN A 585 -31.84 8.77 15.00
N TRP A 586 -31.74 8.86 16.33
CA TRP A 586 -30.58 9.40 17.04
C TRP A 586 -29.49 8.34 17.19
N ARG A 587 -28.24 8.74 16.97
CA ARG A 587 -27.04 7.88 17.09
C ARG A 587 -25.96 8.62 17.85
N GLU A 588 -25.32 7.95 18.80
CA GLU A 588 -24.10 8.46 19.45
C GLU A 588 -22.89 8.23 18.55
N LYS A 589 -22.08 9.27 18.36
CA LYS A 589 -20.87 9.25 17.53
C LYS A 589 -19.68 9.84 18.27
N ALA A 590 -18.54 9.16 18.21
CA ALA A 590 -17.24 9.78 18.47
C ALA A 590 -16.97 10.87 17.41
N ASP A 591 -16.19 11.88 17.78
CA ASP A 591 -15.75 12.93 16.88
C ASP A 591 -14.74 12.37 15.85
N PRO A 592 -14.99 12.47 14.53
CA PRO A 592 -14.01 12.11 13.49
C PRO A 592 -12.69 12.85 13.64
N MET A 593 -12.73 14.07 14.19
CA MET A 593 -11.60 14.97 14.44
C MET A 593 -11.19 14.98 15.92
N ALA A 594 -11.50 13.91 16.66
CA ALA A 594 -11.05 13.75 18.04
C ALA A 594 -9.53 13.83 18.12
N ARG A 595 -9.01 14.75 18.95
CA ARG A 595 -7.57 14.89 19.26
C ARG A 595 -7.11 14.03 20.44
N GLY A 596 -8.05 13.39 21.12
CA GLY A 596 -7.82 12.44 22.21
C GLY A 596 -9.11 11.68 22.52
N THR A 597 -8.98 10.59 23.26
CA THR A 597 -10.03 9.57 23.42
C THR A 597 -10.12 9.06 24.86
N GLU A 598 -11.14 8.26 25.15
CA GLU A 598 -11.13 7.34 26.28
C GLU A 598 -10.43 6.02 25.91
N ILE A 599 -9.82 5.36 26.90
CA ILE A 599 -9.12 4.08 26.71
C ILE A 599 -10.13 3.00 26.26
N PRO A 600 -9.89 2.30 25.14
CA PRO A 600 -10.75 1.21 24.69
C PRO A 600 -10.99 0.14 25.78
N PRO A 601 -12.21 -0.42 25.89
CA PRO A 601 -13.32 -0.37 24.94
C PRO A 601 -14.28 0.82 25.12
N LEU A 602 -13.90 1.87 25.85
CA LEU A 602 -14.66 3.12 25.89
C LEU A 602 -14.54 3.86 24.55
N THR A 603 -15.52 4.73 24.27
CA THR A 603 -15.75 5.31 22.92
C THR A 603 -16.02 6.82 22.94
N GLY A 604 -15.84 7.48 24.08
CA GLY A 604 -15.92 8.93 24.18
C GLY A 604 -14.69 9.61 23.56
N SER A 605 -14.90 10.70 22.84
CA SER A 605 -13.84 11.63 22.48
C SER A 605 -13.50 12.50 23.68
N ARG A 606 -12.26 12.98 23.77
CA ARG A 606 -11.76 13.86 24.83
C ARG A 606 -11.31 15.20 24.25
N VAL A 607 -11.71 16.29 24.89
CA VAL A 607 -11.20 17.62 24.54
C VAL A 607 -9.72 17.68 24.93
N VAL A 608 -8.85 18.05 23.99
CA VAL A 608 -7.41 18.20 24.20
C VAL A 608 -7.00 19.63 23.92
N GLU A 609 -6.22 20.19 24.83
CA GLU A 609 -5.44 21.41 24.64
C GLU A 609 -3.99 20.99 24.85
N SER A 610 -3.19 21.02 23.78
CA SER A 610 -1.80 20.60 23.80
C SER A 610 -0.93 21.70 24.42
N THR A 611 -0.07 21.31 25.35
CA THR A 611 0.85 22.21 26.07
C THR A 611 2.32 21.84 25.85
N HIS A 612 2.58 20.74 25.15
CA HIS A 612 3.92 20.33 24.75
C HIS A 612 4.54 21.34 23.77
N VAL A 613 5.83 21.61 23.97
CA VAL A 613 6.69 22.39 23.10
C VAL A 613 7.87 21.49 22.76
N PHE A 614 8.08 21.22 21.47
CA PHE A 614 9.20 20.42 20.97
C PHE A 614 10.54 21.14 21.19
N ASP A 615 11.62 20.38 21.33
CA ASP A 615 13.03 20.85 21.38
C ASP A 615 13.84 20.17 20.26
N ASP A 616 13.24 20.11 19.06
CA ASP A 616 13.73 19.39 17.88
C ASP A 616 13.98 20.29 16.64
N ASP A 617 13.96 21.62 16.80
CA ASP A 617 14.17 22.61 15.72
C ASP A 617 15.39 22.27 14.82
N ALA A 618 16.46 21.77 15.42
CA ALA A 618 17.68 21.37 14.71
C ALA A 618 17.49 20.12 13.83
N TRP A 619 16.68 19.16 14.27
CA TRP A 619 16.28 18.00 13.47
C TRP A 619 15.38 18.44 12.31
N MET A 620 14.34 19.23 12.61
CA MET A 620 13.36 19.69 11.62
C MET A 620 14.00 20.54 10.53
N GLN A 621 15.00 21.38 10.86
CA GLN A 621 15.79 22.10 9.86
C GLN A 621 16.65 21.14 9.02
N ALA A 622 17.40 20.22 9.67
CA ALA A 622 18.27 19.28 8.95
C ALA A 622 17.50 18.36 8.00
N ARG A 623 16.31 17.89 8.41
CA ARG A 623 15.39 17.12 7.57
C ARG A 623 15.02 17.90 6.31
N ALA A 624 14.54 19.14 6.46
CA ALA A 624 14.12 19.97 5.33
C ALA A 624 15.25 20.32 4.35
N GLU A 625 16.51 20.28 4.78
CA GLU A 625 17.71 20.56 3.97
C GLU A 625 18.36 19.30 3.34
N THR A 626 17.90 18.09 3.67
CA THR A 626 18.51 16.83 3.24
C THR A 626 17.60 15.99 2.32
N ASP A 627 18.20 15.03 1.61
CA ASP A 627 17.47 14.04 0.80
C ASP A 627 17.45 12.67 1.51
N PRO A 628 16.33 12.27 2.16
CA PRO A 628 16.24 10.98 2.84
C PRO A 628 16.23 9.78 1.88
N HIS A 629 15.83 9.97 0.61
CA HIS A 629 15.70 8.87 -0.37
C HIS A 629 17.06 8.30 -0.78
N ASN A 630 18.10 9.14 -0.77
CA ASN A 630 19.49 8.75 -1.03
C ASN A 630 20.38 8.84 0.23
N GLY A 631 19.79 9.13 1.40
CA GLY A 631 20.45 9.04 2.70
C GLY A 631 20.51 7.62 3.28
N PRO A 632 21.17 7.42 4.44
CA PRO A 632 21.18 6.16 5.16
C PRO A 632 19.84 5.93 5.88
N MET A 633 19.07 4.93 5.43
CA MET A 633 17.79 4.55 6.04
C MET A 633 17.82 3.08 6.46
N SER A 634 18.04 2.85 7.75
CA SER A 634 17.91 1.56 8.41
C SER A 634 16.83 1.69 9.50
N VAL A 635 15.73 0.96 9.29
CA VAL A 635 14.45 1.11 9.98
C VAL A 635 14.23 -0.07 10.94
N TYR A 636 13.85 0.24 12.17
CA TYR A 636 13.36 -0.73 13.15
C TYR A 636 11.83 -0.60 13.26
N GLU A 637 11.08 -1.59 12.77
CA GLU A 637 9.62 -1.59 12.81
C GLU A 637 9.10 -2.14 14.16
N ILE A 638 8.11 -1.47 14.75
CA ILE A 638 7.72 -1.67 16.16
C ILE A 638 6.19 -1.63 16.34
N HIS A 639 5.64 -2.64 17.01
CA HIS A 639 4.34 -2.53 17.68
C HIS A 639 4.53 -2.12 19.15
N LEU A 640 4.25 -0.85 19.45
CA LEU A 640 4.53 -0.25 20.78
C LEU A 640 3.98 -1.07 21.96
N ALA A 641 2.78 -1.65 21.83
CA ALA A 641 2.14 -2.40 22.91
C ALA A 641 2.84 -3.72 23.29
N SER A 642 3.59 -4.33 22.36
CA SER A 642 4.17 -5.67 22.53
C SER A 642 5.69 -5.71 22.41
N TRP A 643 6.35 -4.58 22.12
CA TRP A 643 7.79 -4.42 22.29
C TRP A 643 8.19 -4.73 23.74
N ARG A 644 7.64 -3.96 24.69
CA ARG A 644 7.69 -4.21 26.15
C ARG A 644 6.34 -3.84 26.75
N GLN A 645 5.61 -4.83 27.24
CA GLN A 645 4.27 -4.61 27.79
C GLN A 645 4.32 -3.82 29.10
N GLY A 646 3.33 -2.94 29.26
CA GLY A 646 3.14 -2.14 30.47
C GLY A 646 3.87 -0.80 30.48
N LEU A 647 4.57 -0.44 29.39
CA LEU A 647 5.18 0.88 29.23
C LEU A 647 4.17 1.91 28.70
N ASP A 648 4.23 3.13 29.24
CA ASP A 648 3.58 4.31 28.66
C ASP A 648 4.49 5.05 27.65
N TYR A 649 4.01 6.10 26.98
CA TYR A 649 4.80 6.87 26.01
C TYR A 649 6.03 7.55 26.64
N ARG A 650 6.00 7.90 27.94
CA ARG A 650 7.16 8.50 28.64
C ARG A 650 8.23 7.45 28.94
N GLU A 651 7.82 6.26 29.36
CA GLU A 651 8.73 5.14 29.61
C GLU A 651 9.33 4.58 28.30
N LEU A 652 8.56 4.61 27.20
CA LEU A 652 9.07 4.37 25.84
C LEU A 652 10.11 5.44 25.44
N ALA A 653 9.85 6.71 25.73
CA ALA A 653 10.78 7.82 25.42
C ALA A 653 12.12 7.75 26.19
N GLU A 654 12.22 6.88 27.19
CA GLU A 654 13.48 6.49 27.82
C GLU A 654 14.02 5.20 27.21
N GLN A 655 13.29 4.09 27.35
CA GLN A 655 13.81 2.75 27.04
C GLN A 655 13.96 2.46 25.55
N LEU A 656 13.01 2.89 24.73
CA LEU A 656 13.06 2.66 23.29
C LEU A 656 14.16 3.51 22.66
N VAL A 657 14.22 4.80 23.04
CA VAL A 657 15.25 5.74 22.57
C VAL A 657 16.65 5.24 22.91
N GLU A 658 16.89 4.78 24.15
CA GLU A 658 18.15 4.15 24.53
C GLU A 658 18.47 2.94 23.65
N TYR A 659 17.50 2.05 23.43
CA TYR A 659 17.69 0.80 22.69
C TYR A 659 18.00 1.02 21.21
N VAL A 660 17.22 1.85 20.50
CA VAL A 660 17.41 2.07 19.05
C VAL A 660 18.66 2.89 18.75
N THR A 661 19.00 3.85 19.63
CA THR A 661 20.27 4.58 19.57
C THR A 661 21.46 3.64 19.78
N TRP A 662 21.35 2.72 20.75
CA TRP A 662 22.38 1.72 21.02
C TRP A 662 22.56 0.73 19.85
N GLN A 663 21.46 0.27 19.24
CA GLN A 663 21.47 -0.56 18.02
C GLN A 663 21.87 0.19 16.74
N GLY A 664 21.94 1.53 16.76
CA GLY A 664 22.45 2.34 15.65
C GLY A 664 21.51 2.49 14.45
N PHE A 665 20.23 2.14 14.57
CA PHE A 665 19.22 2.40 13.53
C PHE A 665 19.15 3.92 13.23
N THR A 666 18.70 4.29 12.03
CA THR A 666 18.47 5.72 11.69
C THR A 666 17.01 6.13 11.83
N HIS A 667 16.09 5.17 11.75
CA HIS A 667 14.66 5.41 11.91
C HIS A 667 13.97 4.32 12.73
N VAL A 668 12.84 4.67 13.34
CA VAL A 668 11.82 3.71 13.78
C VAL A 668 10.60 3.81 12.88
N GLU A 669 9.94 2.69 12.59
CA GLU A 669 8.63 2.65 11.95
C GLU A 669 7.60 2.14 12.96
N LEU A 670 6.62 3.00 13.27
CA LEU A 670 5.58 2.70 14.24
C LEU A 670 4.36 2.12 13.53
N MET A 671 4.01 0.87 13.85
CA MET A 671 2.71 0.30 13.49
C MET A 671 1.56 1.20 14.01
N PRO A 672 0.36 1.20 13.39
CA PRO A 672 -0.54 2.35 13.45
C PRO A 672 -0.89 2.80 14.87
N VAL A 673 -0.40 3.99 15.24
CA VAL A 673 -0.62 4.59 16.56
C VAL A 673 -1.92 5.37 16.69
N ALA A 674 -2.64 5.62 15.58
CA ALA A 674 -3.96 6.24 15.62
C ALA A 674 -4.96 5.37 16.41
N GLU A 675 -5.93 5.99 17.09
CA GLU A 675 -6.81 5.24 18.00
C GLU A 675 -7.68 4.22 17.25
N HIS A 676 -7.62 2.98 17.73
CA HIS A 676 -8.27 1.79 17.20
C HIS A 676 -8.90 1.00 18.36
N PRO A 677 -10.10 0.41 18.22
CA PRO A 677 -10.82 -0.17 19.35
C PRO A 677 -10.29 -1.54 19.78
N PHE A 678 -9.74 -2.32 18.85
CA PHE A 678 -9.33 -3.71 19.08
C PHE A 678 -7.82 -3.88 18.90
N GLY A 679 -7.09 -4.24 19.96
CA GLY A 679 -5.63 -4.40 19.88
C GLY A 679 -5.15 -5.52 18.95
N GLY A 680 -5.98 -6.55 18.76
CA GLY A 680 -5.70 -7.64 17.83
C GLY A 680 -5.84 -7.26 16.34
N SER A 681 -6.16 -6.01 15.99
CA SER A 681 -5.98 -5.47 14.63
C SER A 681 -4.60 -4.84 14.41
N TRP A 682 -3.75 -4.82 15.45
CA TRP A 682 -2.40 -4.24 15.48
C TRP A 682 -2.31 -2.74 15.15
N GLY A 683 -3.46 -2.08 15.06
CA GLY A 683 -3.60 -0.67 14.66
C GLY A 683 -4.41 -0.48 13.36
N TYR A 684 -4.44 -1.47 12.46
CA TYR A 684 -4.98 -1.31 11.10
C TYR A 684 -6.51 -1.15 11.01
N GLN A 685 -7.24 -1.14 12.12
CA GLN A 685 -8.67 -0.81 12.16
C GLN A 685 -8.92 0.47 12.97
N VAL A 686 -8.44 1.60 12.42
CA VAL A 686 -8.50 2.93 13.03
C VAL A 686 -9.94 3.47 13.09
N THR A 687 -10.31 4.10 14.20
CA THR A 687 -11.60 4.80 14.38
C THR A 687 -11.47 6.28 14.72
N SER A 688 -10.37 6.73 15.33
CA SER A 688 -10.11 8.17 15.55
C SER A 688 -8.76 8.57 14.96
N TYR A 689 -8.81 8.99 13.70
CA TYR A 689 -7.65 9.27 12.85
C TYR A 689 -6.76 10.42 13.35
N PHE A 690 -7.32 11.35 14.12
CA PHE A 690 -6.63 12.54 14.64
C PHE A 690 -6.19 12.40 16.11
N ALA A 691 -6.23 11.20 16.69
CA ALA A 691 -5.78 10.96 18.07
C ALA A 691 -4.76 9.80 18.11
N PRO A 692 -3.59 9.96 18.75
CA PRO A 692 -2.76 8.82 19.13
C PRO A 692 -3.50 8.00 20.18
N THR A 693 -3.28 6.68 20.17
CA THR A 693 -4.02 5.75 21.02
C THR A 693 -3.78 6.06 22.49
N SER A 694 -4.88 6.18 23.23
CA SER A 694 -4.89 6.53 24.65
C SER A 694 -4.36 5.42 25.56
N ARG A 695 -4.05 4.23 25.00
CA ARG A 695 -3.47 3.08 25.71
C ARG A 695 -2.15 3.40 26.41
N PHE A 696 -1.35 4.32 25.87
CA PHE A 696 -0.01 4.65 26.38
C PHE A 696 0.11 6.07 26.95
N GLY A 697 -0.99 6.81 27.08
CA GLY A 697 -0.98 8.16 27.67
C GLY A 697 -1.73 9.20 26.85
N SER A 698 -1.34 10.47 27.00
CA SER A 698 -1.92 11.61 26.30
C SER A 698 -1.20 11.94 24.99
N PRO A 699 -1.79 12.77 24.10
CA PRO A 699 -1.11 13.26 22.90
C PRO A 699 0.19 14.01 23.20
N ASP A 700 0.28 14.76 24.31
CA ASP A 700 1.50 15.46 24.73
C ASP A 700 2.59 14.48 25.22
N ASP A 701 2.22 13.27 25.65
CA ASP A 701 3.17 12.20 25.98
C ASP A 701 3.68 11.52 24.70
N PHE A 702 2.83 11.36 23.68
CA PHE A 702 3.27 10.88 22.36
C PHE A 702 4.19 11.89 21.66
N LYS A 703 3.85 13.20 21.64
CA LYS A 703 4.74 14.26 21.13
C LYS A 703 6.12 14.20 21.81
N TYR A 704 6.17 13.98 23.12
CA TYR A 704 7.42 13.80 23.86
C TYR A 704 8.22 12.56 23.44
N LEU A 705 7.58 11.44 23.07
CA LEU A 705 8.29 10.30 22.50
C LEU A 705 8.99 10.67 21.19
N ILE A 706 8.29 11.40 20.29
CA ILE A 706 8.85 11.86 19.02
C ILE A 706 10.01 12.85 19.24
N ASP A 707 9.80 13.87 20.08
CA ASP A 707 10.80 14.86 20.49
C ASP A 707 12.09 14.20 21.00
N ARG A 708 11.96 13.17 21.86
CA ARG A 708 13.10 12.42 22.40
C ARG A 708 13.80 11.51 21.37
N LEU A 709 13.10 11.04 20.33
CA LEU A 709 13.71 10.32 19.19
C LEU A 709 14.50 11.29 18.30
N HIS A 710 13.92 12.45 17.97
CA HIS A 710 14.60 13.49 17.17
C HIS A 710 15.85 14.05 17.86
N GLN A 711 15.79 14.29 19.18
CA GLN A 711 16.96 14.68 19.99
C GLN A 711 18.07 13.61 20.01
N ALA A 712 17.73 12.33 19.77
CA ALA A 712 18.69 11.24 19.63
C ALA A 712 19.19 11.05 18.17
N GLY A 713 18.66 11.81 17.21
CA GLY A 713 18.97 11.69 15.78
C GLY A 713 18.31 10.50 15.10
N ILE A 714 17.14 10.07 15.61
CA ILE A 714 16.34 8.95 15.10
C ILE A 714 15.07 9.50 14.47
N GLY A 715 14.86 9.23 13.18
CA GLY A 715 13.64 9.64 12.50
C GLY A 715 12.45 8.73 12.80
N VAL A 716 11.23 9.26 12.68
CA VAL A 716 10.00 8.51 12.95
C VAL A 716 9.13 8.38 11.70
N ILE A 717 8.96 7.15 11.24
CA ILE A 717 7.96 6.75 10.24
C ILE A 717 6.74 6.22 11.00
N MET A 718 5.54 6.47 10.47
CA MET A 718 4.28 5.97 11.04
C MET A 718 3.46 5.26 9.98
N ASP A 719 2.92 4.08 10.30
CA ASP A 719 1.92 3.43 9.49
C ASP A 719 0.61 4.22 9.50
N TRP A 720 0.20 4.63 8.31
CA TRP A 720 -0.99 5.40 8.05
C TRP A 720 -1.98 4.56 7.24
N VAL A 721 -3.26 4.58 7.66
CA VAL A 721 -4.28 3.61 7.19
C VAL A 721 -5.43 4.31 6.44
N PRO A 722 -5.17 4.91 5.26
CA PRO A 722 -6.20 5.56 4.45
C PRO A 722 -7.05 4.59 3.62
N ALA A 723 -6.71 3.30 3.58
CA ALA A 723 -7.36 2.32 2.73
C ALA A 723 -8.80 2.01 3.16
N HIS A 724 -9.02 1.83 4.48
CA HIS A 724 -10.31 1.39 5.02
C HIS A 724 -10.50 1.78 6.49
N PHE A 725 -11.71 1.59 7.02
CA PHE A 725 -12.06 1.77 8.43
C PHE A 725 -13.09 0.71 8.89
N PRO A 726 -13.21 0.39 10.20
CA PRO A 726 -14.10 -0.67 10.67
C PRO A 726 -15.57 -0.24 10.72
N LYS A 727 -16.47 -1.22 10.83
CA LYS A 727 -17.94 -1.04 10.81
C LYS A 727 -18.56 -0.57 12.13
N ASP A 728 -17.74 -0.14 13.09
CA ASP A 728 -18.17 0.34 14.41
C ASP A 728 -19.23 1.46 14.31
N GLU A 729 -20.46 1.16 14.76
CA GLU A 729 -21.62 2.06 14.62
C GLU A 729 -21.44 3.40 15.37
N TRP A 730 -20.54 3.47 16.34
CA TRP A 730 -20.20 4.67 17.11
C TRP A 730 -19.10 5.53 16.45
N ALA A 731 -18.45 5.04 15.39
CA ALA A 731 -17.38 5.72 14.66
C ALA A 731 -17.88 6.21 13.28
N LEU A 732 -17.04 6.18 12.23
CA LEU A 732 -17.32 6.77 10.92
C LEU A 732 -18.46 6.10 10.13
N ALA A 733 -18.76 4.82 10.39
CA ALA A 733 -19.75 4.04 9.62
C ALA A 733 -21.16 4.66 9.69
N LYS A 734 -21.76 4.96 8.53
CA LYS A 734 -23.07 5.61 8.38
C LYS A 734 -23.23 6.86 9.24
N PHE A 735 -22.22 7.72 9.24
CA PHE A 735 -22.03 8.78 10.24
C PHE A 735 -23.29 9.63 10.51
N ASP A 736 -23.94 10.13 9.45
CA ASP A 736 -25.16 10.96 9.52
C ASP A 736 -26.46 10.20 9.18
N GLY A 737 -26.43 8.86 9.29
CA GLY A 737 -27.55 7.96 9.01
C GLY A 737 -27.60 7.45 7.56
N GLY A 738 -26.81 8.03 6.65
CA GLY A 738 -26.50 7.48 5.32
C GLY A 738 -25.01 7.19 5.18
N THR A 739 -24.61 6.62 4.03
CA THR A 739 -23.17 6.45 3.69
C THR A 739 -22.53 7.82 3.50
N LEU A 740 -21.53 8.16 4.32
CA LEU A 740 -20.94 9.50 4.38
C LEU A 740 -19.44 9.47 4.09
N TYR A 741 -18.70 8.69 4.88
CA TYR A 741 -17.26 8.46 4.72
C TYR A 741 -17.00 7.26 3.83
N GLU A 742 -17.86 6.24 3.91
CA GLU A 742 -17.85 5.08 3.03
C GLU A 742 -18.54 5.35 1.70
N HIS A 743 -18.08 4.69 0.63
CA HIS A 743 -18.72 4.79 -0.68
C HIS A 743 -20.10 4.11 -0.69
N GLY A 744 -21.10 4.75 -1.32
CA GLY A 744 -22.50 4.32 -1.29
C GLY A 744 -22.87 3.07 -2.12
N ASP A 745 -22.08 2.74 -3.16
CA ASP A 745 -22.20 1.47 -3.90
C ASP A 745 -21.46 0.35 -3.14
N PRO A 746 -22.15 -0.75 -2.74
CA PRO A 746 -21.52 -1.88 -2.05
C PRO A 746 -20.37 -2.55 -2.80
N PHE A 747 -20.31 -2.44 -4.13
CA PHE A 747 -19.18 -2.95 -4.93
C PHE A 747 -17.91 -2.08 -4.83
N LEU A 748 -18.00 -0.94 -4.14
CA LEU A 748 -16.90 0.02 -3.98
C LEU A 748 -16.66 0.39 -2.51
N GLY A 749 -17.66 0.27 -1.63
CA GLY A 749 -17.59 0.70 -0.23
C GLY A 749 -17.18 -0.35 0.80
N GLU A 750 -16.83 -1.59 0.41
CA GLU A 750 -16.51 -2.67 1.36
C GLU A 750 -15.39 -3.62 0.87
N HIS A 751 -14.45 -3.95 1.76
CA HIS A 751 -13.55 -5.10 1.63
C HIS A 751 -14.21 -6.31 2.31
N GLN A 752 -14.70 -7.26 1.51
CA GLN A 752 -15.55 -8.35 2.01
C GLN A 752 -14.80 -9.31 2.94
N ASP A 753 -13.58 -9.70 2.58
CA ASP A 753 -12.75 -10.63 3.37
C ASP A 753 -12.29 -10.04 4.72
N TRP A 754 -12.15 -8.71 4.79
CA TRP A 754 -11.74 -7.99 5.99
C TRP A 754 -12.93 -7.54 6.85
N GLY A 755 -14.13 -7.46 6.26
CA GLY A 755 -15.33 -6.93 6.89
C GLY A 755 -15.29 -5.41 7.14
N THR A 756 -14.41 -4.66 6.48
CA THR A 756 -14.18 -3.22 6.68
C THR A 756 -14.78 -2.37 5.55
N LEU A 757 -14.97 -1.08 5.80
CA LEU A 757 -15.54 -0.11 4.86
C LEU A 757 -14.42 0.67 4.15
N ILE A 758 -14.61 0.93 2.86
CA ILE A 758 -13.68 1.68 2.01
C ILE A 758 -14.13 3.13 1.91
N PHE A 759 -13.20 4.07 2.04
CA PHE A 759 -13.47 5.50 1.93
C PHE A 759 -13.94 5.90 0.53
N ASP A 760 -14.88 6.85 0.47
CA ASP A 760 -15.27 7.52 -0.78
C ASP A 760 -14.19 8.54 -1.20
N PHE A 761 -13.12 8.06 -1.83
CA PHE A 761 -12.04 8.92 -2.37
C PHE A 761 -12.52 9.92 -3.43
N GLY A 762 -13.70 9.70 -4.03
CA GLY A 762 -14.31 10.63 -4.99
C GLY A 762 -14.99 11.82 -4.32
N ARG A 763 -15.35 11.69 -3.04
CA ARG A 763 -16.00 12.73 -2.26
C ARG A 763 -14.99 13.71 -1.65
N ARG A 764 -15.18 14.99 -1.96
CA ARG A 764 -14.22 16.07 -1.66
C ARG A 764 -13.92 16.22 -0.17
N GLU A 765 -14.95 16.14 0.68
CA GLU A 765 -14.79 16.33 2.12
C GLU A 765 -14.11 15.11 2.78
N VAL A 766 -14.34 13.89 2.26
CA VAL A 766 -13.71 12.64 2.71
C VAL A 766 -12.23 12.61 2.29
N ARG A 767 -11.96 12.96 1.04
CA ARG A 767 -10.61 13.21 0.51
C ARG A 767 -9.87 14.25 1.35
N ASN A 768 -10.50 15.39 1.66
CA ASN A 768 -9.90 16.43 2.48
C ASN A 768 -9.67 15.99 3.94
N PHE A 769 -10.55 15.18 4.52
CA PHE A 769 -10.34 14.55 5.82
C PHE A 769 -9.06 13.70 5.83
N LEU A 770 -8.85 12.86 4.82
CA LEU A 770 -7.66 12.03 4.71
C LEU A 770 -6.38 12.84 4.38
N VAL A 771 -6.42 13.77 3.42
CA VAL A 771 -5.26 14.62 3.09
C VAL A 771 -4.84 15.47 4.30
N ALA A 772 -5.79 16.09 4.99
CA ALA A 772 -5.51 16.82 6.22
C ALA A 772 -5.07 15.88 7.37
N ASN A 773 -5.47 14.61 7.38
CA ASN A 773 -4.99 13.66 8.38
C ASN A 773 -3.51 13.30 8.18
N ALA A 774 -3.06 13.09 6.95
CA ALA A 774 -1.63 12.90 6.67
C ALA A 774 -0.81 14.12 7.12
N LEU A 775 -1.24 15.32 6.75
CA LEU A 775 -0.58 16.57 7.17
C LEU A 775 -0.59 16.77 8.70
N TYR A 776 -1.67 16.39 9.38
CA TYR A 776 -1.78 16.50 10.84
C TYR A 776 -0.67 15.73 11.57
N TRP A 777 -0.35 14.51 11.15
CA TRP A 777 0.75 13.75 11.74
C TRP A 777 2.12 14.37 11.46
N LEU A 778 2.34 14.85 10.23
CA LEU A 778 3.60 15.49 9.82
C LEU A 778 3.84 16.86 10.49
N GLU A 779 2.79 17.62 10.79
CA GLU A 779 2.88 18.99 11.32
C GLU A 779 2.63 19.11 12.83
N GLU A 780 1.67 18.39 13.41
CA GLU A 780 1.35 18.51 14.85
C GLU A 780 2.17 17.55 15.71
N PHE A 781 2.63 16.44 15.14
CA PHE A 781 3.45 15.42 15.81
C PHE A 781 4.86 15.29 15.23
N HIS A 782 5.23 16.14 14.26
CA HIS A 782 6.55 16.20 13.63
C HIS A 782 7.02 14.90 12.92
N ILE A 783 6.13 13.93 12.67
CA ILE A 783 6.45 12.65 12.01
C ILE A 783 7.24 12.88 10.70
N ASP A 784 8.29 12.09 10.47
CA ASP A 784 9.21 12.24 9.34
C ASP A 784 8.79 11.43 8.10
N GLY A 785 7.87 10.47 8.25
CA GLY A 785 7.35 9.74 7.11
C GLY A 785 6.08 8.96 7.40
N LEU A 786 5.34 8.65 6.34
CA LEU A 786 4.12 7.85 6.41
C LEU A 786 4.25 6.62 5.51
N ARG A 787 4.06 5.42 6.08
CA ARG A 787 3.96 4.16 5.34
C ARG A 787 2.50 3.80 5.13
N VAL A 788 2.10 3.55 3.90
CA VAL A 788 0.74 3.13 3.54
C VAL A 788 0.73 1.64 3.27
N ASP A 789 -0.04 0.93 4.09
CA ASP A 789 -0.34 -0.50 3.96
C ASP A 789 -1.30 -0.79 2.79
N ALA A 790 -1.16 -1.96 2.18
CA ALA A 790 -2.11 -2.53 1.23
C ALA A 790 -2.57 -1.56 0.12
N VAL A 791 -1.63 -0.80 -0.49
CA VAL A 791 -1.96 0.20 -1.53
C VAL A 791 -2.71 -0.44 -2.70
N ALA A 792 -2.45 -1.71 -3.00
CA ALA A 792 -3.21 -2.50 -3.97
C ALA A 792 -4.73 -2.57 -3.66
N SER A 793 -5.13 -2.61 -2.39
CA SER A 793 -6.54 -2.61 -1.99
C SER A 793 -7.27 -1.31 -2.36
N MET A 794 -6.52 -0.20 -2.41
CA MET A 794 -7.01 1.10 -2.85
C MET A 794 -7.02 1.21 -4.38
N LEU A 795 -5.95 0.77 -5.04
CA LEU A 795 -5.71 0.93 -6.49
C LEU A 795 -6.67 0.12 -7.36
N TYR A 796 -7.24 -0.97 -6.87
CA TYR A 796 -7.93 -1.97 -7.69
C TYR A 796 -9.39 -2.18 -7.29
N LEU A 797 -10.28 -2.02 -8.28
CA LEU A 797 -11.73 -2.24 -8.14
C LEU A 797 -12.09 -3.73 -8.00
N ASP A 798 -11.22 -4.62 -8.48
CA ASP A 798 -11.30 -6.08 -8.40
C ASP A 798 -10.54 -6.69 -7.20
N TYR A 799 -9.95 -5.87 -6.32
CA TYR A 799 -9.17 -6.37 -5.18
C TYR A 799 -10.03 -7.25 -4.26
N SER A 800 -9.61 -8.52 -4.11
CA SER A 800 -10.30 -9.56 -3.33
C SER A 800 -11.80 -9.70 -3.67
N ARG A 801 -12.14 -9.68 -4.97
CA ARG A 801 -13.51 -9.80 -5.49
C ARG A 801 -13.57 -10.78 -6.67
N GLU A 802 -14.59 -11.65 -6.68
CA GLU A 802 -14.81 -12.57 -7.79
C GLU A 802 -15.40 -11.85 -9.03
N GLU A 803 -15.43 -12.54 -10.17
CA GLU A 803 -16.10 -12.03 -11.38
C GLU A 803 -17.58 -11.71 -11.10
N GLY A 804 -18.03 -10.54 -11.54
CA GLY A 804 -19.38 -10.04 -11.28
C GLY A 804 -19.59 -9.42 -9.88
N GLN A 805 -18.60 -9.46 -8.99
CA GLN A 805 -18.60 -8.77 -7.70
C GLN A 805 -17.91 -7.39 -7.73
N TRP A 806 -17.53 -6.91 -8.92
CA TRP A 806 -16.96 -5.59 -9.14
C TRP A 806 -17.40 -5.04 -10.51
N ARG A 807 -17.02 -3.79 -10.82
CA ARG A 807 -17.29 -3.16 -12.12
C ARG A 807 -16.07 -2.36 -12.60
N PRO A 808 -15.76 -2.37 -13.91
CA PRO A 808 -14.70 -1.52 -14.46
C PRO A 808 -14.94 -0.02 -14.25
N ASN A 809 -13.83 0.73 -14.24
CA ASN A 809 -13.84 2.19 -14.24
C ASN A 809 -14.42 2.76 -15.54
N ARG A 810 -14.57 4.09 -15.61
CA ARG A 810 -15.14 4.80 -16.77
C ARG A 810 -14.39 4.61 -18.11
N PHE A 811 -13.19 4.01 -18.09
CA PHE A 811 -12.39 3.68 -19.27
C PHE A 811 -12.31 2.17 -19.55
N GLY A 812 -13.04 1.34 -18.78
CA GLY A 812 -13.07 -0.12 -18.94
C GLY A 812 -11.92 -0.87 -18.25
N GLY A 813 -11.07 -0.16 -17.50
CA GLY A 813 -9.99 -0.76 -16.71
C GLY A 813 -10.44 -1.14 -15.29
N ARG A 814 -9.55 -1.79 -14.53
CA ARG A 814 -9.79 -2.21 -13.14
C ARG A 814 -9.30 -1.20 -12.10
N GLU A 815 -8.70 -0.11 -12.55
CA GLU A 815 -8.02 0.86 -11.70
C GLU A 815 -9.02 1.82 -11.05
N ASN A 816 -8.88 2.04 -9.75
CA ASN A 816 -9.65 2.99 -8.98
C ASN A 816 -9.10 4.41 -9.18
N LEU A 817 -9.67 5.14 -10.13
CA LEU A 817 -9.17 6.45 -10.57
C LEU A 817 -9.23 7.49 -9.45
N GLU A 818 -10.27 7.41 -8.61
CA GLU A 818 -10.49 8.26 -7.46
C GLU A 818 -9.39 8.02 -6.39
N ALA A 819 -9.07 6.76 -6.09
CA ALA A 819 -7.96 6.41 -5.18
C ALA A 819 -6.59 6.83 -5.73
N ILE A 820 -6.30 6.57 -7.01
CA ILE A 820 -5.06 7.02 -7.68
C ILE A 820 -4.90 8.54 -7.55
N SER A 821 -5.96 9.29 -7.87
CA SER A 821 -5.96 10.75 -7.74
C SER A 821 -5.79 11.23 -6.30
N PHE A 822 -6.29 10.47 -5.31
CA PHE A 822 -6.10 10.79 -3.89
C PHE A 822 -4.66 10.55 -3.45
N LEU A 823 -4.06 9.42 -3.82
CA LEU A 823 -2.66 9.10 -3.52
C LEU A 823 -1.70 10.14 -4.12
N GLN A 824 -1.95 10.56 -5.36
CA GLN A 824 -1.20 11.64 -6.01
C GLN A 824 -1.35 12.98 -5.26
N GLU A 825 -2.55 13.31 -4.80
CA GLU A 825 -2.82 14.57 -4.09
C GLU A 825 -2.17 14.61 -2.70
N VAL A 826 -2.29 13.53 -1.91
CA VAL A 826 -1.69 13.48 -0.57
C VAL A 826 -0.18 13.50 -0.64
N ASN A 827 0.45 12.73 -1.54
CA ASN A 827 1.90 12.74 -1.72
C ASN A 827 2.40 14.14 -2.13
N ALA A 828 1.83 14.73 -3.19
CA ALA A 828 2.25 16.05 -3.66
C ALA A 828 2.02 17.17 -2.62
N THR A 829 1.02 17.01 -1.74
CA THR A 829 0.71 17.96 -0.68
C THR A 829 1.64 17.78 0.53
N ALA A 830 1.91 16.53 0.94
CA ALA A 830 2.84 16.20 2.02
C ALA A 830 4.25 16.74 1.76
N TYR A 831 4.87 16.39 0.61
CA TYR A 831 6.22 16.88 0.27
C TYR A 831 6.33 18.41 0.15
N ARG A 832 5.23 19.10 -0.21
CA ARG A 832 5.20 20.57 -0.26
C ARG A 832 5.12 21.19 1.13
N ARG A 833 4.36 20.57 2.04
CA ARG A 833 4.05 21.09 3.38
C ARG A 833 5.13 20.75 4.40
N ALA A 834 5.67 19.54 4.34
CA ALA A 834 6.76 19.06 5.16
C ALA A 834 7.93 18.60 4.26
N PRO A 835 8.84 19.50 3.84
CA PRO A 835 10.02 19.12 3.09
C PRO A 835 10.91 18.12 3.86
N GLY A 836 11.57 17.22 3.12
CA GLY A 836 12.49 16.23 3.69
C GLY A 836 11.82 15.02 4.37
N ILE A 837 10.49 14.89 4.30
CA ILE A 837 9.78 13.68 4.73
C ILE A 837 9.94 12.53 3.72
N VAL A 838 9.50 11.33 4.08
CA VAL A 838 9.32 10.20 3.13
C VAL A 838 7.89 9.65 3.14
N MET A 839 7.36 9.37 1.95
CA MET A 839 6.11 8.62 1.78
C MET A 839 6.46 7.23 1.27
N ILE A 840 6.03 6.18 1.99
CA ILE A 840 6.37 4.78 1.71
C ILE A 840 5.10 4.01 1.32
N ALA A 841 5.18 3.15 0.30
CA ALA A 841 4.07 2.29 -0.14
C ALA A 841 4.42 0.81 -0.02
N GLU A 842 3.50 0.02 0.55
CA GLU A 842 3.42 -1.42 0.26
C GLU A 842 2.43 -1.64 -0.90
N GLU A 843 2.95 -2.12 -2.03
CA GLU A 843 2.18 -2.37 -3.25
C GLU A 843 2.68 -3.65 -3.91
N SER A 844 1.80 -4.66 -3.95
CA SER A 844 2.14 -6.07 -4.17
C SER A 844 1.72 -6.62 -5.54
N THR A 845 1.23 -5.80 -6.46
CA THR A 845 0.68 -6.21 -7.78
C THR A 845 1.45 -5.68 -9.00
N ALA A 846 2.66 -5.15 -8.76
CA ALA A 846 3.55 -4.59 -9.79
C ALA A 846 2.95 -3.40 -10.56
N PHE A 847 2.26 -2.49 -9.85
CA PHE A 847 1.85 -1.21 -10.41
C PHE A 847 3.08 -0.38 -10.83
N ASP A 848 3.04 0.24 -12.01
CA ASP A 848 4.17 1.02 -12.55
C ASP A 848 4.16 2.47 -12.04
N GLY A 849 5.34 2.97 -11.61
CA GLY A 849 5.52 4.36 -11.23
C GLY A 849 4.99 4.69 -9.85
N VAL A 850 5.03 3.75 -8.91
CA VAL A 850 4.63 3.99 -7.51
C VAL A 850 5.48 5.11 -6.89
N THR A 851 6.80 5.06 -7.09
CA THR A 851 7.77 6.03 -6.57
C THR A 851 8.12 7.15 -7.56
N ARG A 852 7.47 7.19 -8.73
CA ARG A 852 7.68 8.27 -9.71
C ARG A 852 6.89 9.52 -9.32
N PRO A 853 7.42 10.73 -9.60
CA PRO A 853 6.71 11.98 -9.35
C PRO A 853 5.32 12.04 -10.01
N THR A 854 4.37 12.65 -9.31
CA THR A 854 2.99 12.85 -9.80
C THR A 854 2.92 13.69 -11.07
N SER A 855 3.87 14.62 -11.25
CA SER A 855 4.06 15.41 -12.48
C SER A 855 4.43 14.59 -13.71
N SER A 856 4.91 13.35 -13.52
CA SER A 856 5.17 12.35 -14.56
C SER A 856 4.14 11.22 -14.61
N GLY A 857 3.01 11.37 -13.90
CA GLY A 857 1.92 10.38 -13.88
C GLY A 857 2.07 9.25 -12.85
N GLY A 858 3.14 9.23 -12.06
CA GLY A 858 3.31 8.27 -10.96
C GLY A 858 2.38 8.55 -9.77
N LEU A 859 2.38 7.66 -8.77
CA LEU A 859 1.61 7.85 -7.52
C LEU A 859 2.26 8.88 -6.59
N GLY A 860 3.56 9.15 -6.76
CA GLY A 860 4.29 10.16 -6.00
C GLY A 860 4.83 9.71 -4.66
N PHE A 861 4.85 8.40 -4.34
CA PHE A 861 5.57 7.93 -3.17
C PHE A 861 7.08 8.19 -3.33
N GLY A 862 7.80 8.23 -2.22
CA GLY A 862 9.26 8.34 -2.23
C GLY A 862 9.95 6.98 -2.31
N ILE A 863 9.34 5.97 -1.67
CA ILE A 863 9.90 4.62 -1.47
C ILE A 863 8.79 3.58 -1.62
N LYS A 864 9.12 2.39 -2.13
CA LYS A 864 8.24 1.22 -2.21
C LYS A 864 8.87 0.02 -1.49
N TRP A 865 8.08 -0.75 -0.75
CA TRP A 865 8.50 -2.04 -0.20
C TRP A 865 8.75 -3.06 -1.34
N ASN A 866 9.92 -3.68 -1.35
CA ASN A 866 10.28 -4.71 -2.34
C ASN A 866 9.78 -6.09 -1.89
N MET A 867 8.47 -6.32 -2.06
CA MET A 867 7.83 -7.58 -1.70
C MET A 867 8.37 -8.78 -2.50
N GLY A 868 8.83 -8.56 -3.75
CA GLY A 868 9.47 -9.59 -4.56
C GLY A 868 10.81 -10.04 -3.97
N TRP A 869 11.72 -9.10 -3.67
CA TRP A 869 12.98 -9.39 -2.97
C TRP A 869 12.73 -10.09 -1.62
N MET A 870 11.74 -9.64 -0.85
CA MET A 870 11.42 -10.24 0.44
C MET A 870 11.02 -11.71 0.27
N HIS A 871 10.09 -12.00 -0.64
CA HIS A 871 9.61 -13.35 -0.90
C HIS A 871 10.72 -14.25 -1.46
N ASP A 872 11.35 -13.84 -2.57
CA ASP A 872 12.39 -14.62 -3.26
C ASP A 872 13.54 -14.98 -2.30
N THR A 873 14.02 -14.00 -1.54
CA THR A 873 15.20 -14.20 -0.69
C THR A 873 14.88 -14.95 0.60
N LEU A 874 13.68 -14.79 1.19
CA LEU A 874 13.23 -15.61 2.31
C LEU A 874 13.05 -17.08 1.90
N GLU A 875 12.48 -17.35 0.73
CA GLU A 875 12.38 -18.71 0.21
C GLU A 875 13.77 -19.31 -0.05
N TYR A 876 14.71 -18.53 -0.62
CA TYR A 876 16.08 -18.98 -0.85
C TYR A 876 16.81 -19.39 0.44
N VAL A 877 16.69 -18.62 1.52
CA VAL A 877 17.35 -18.97 2.79
C VAL A 877 16.58 -20.02 3.62
N ALA A 878 15.29 -20.24 3.33
CA ALA A 878 14.54 -21.35 3.93
C ALA A 878 14.96 -22.72 3.37
N GLU A 879 15.40 -22.78 2.11
CA GLU A 879 15.93 -24.01 1.50
C GLU A 879 17.18 -24.53 2.21
N ASP A 880 17.29 -25.87 2.32
CA ASP A 880 18.50 -26.54 2.79
C ASP A 880 19.70 -26.10 1.94
N PRO A 881 20.88 -25.79 2.53
CA PRO A 881 22.06 -25.38 1.78
C PRO A 881 22.44 -26.28 0.60
N ILE A 882 22.09 -27.58 0.60
CA ILE A 882 22.34 -28.45 -0.56
C ILE A 882 21.41 -28.17 -1.75
N ASN A 883 20.18 -27.70 -1.48
CA ASN A 883 19.17 -27.38 -2.49
C ASN A 883 19.36 -26.00 -3.11
N ARG A 884 19.92 -25.06 -2.36
CA ARG A 884 20.03 -23.63 -2.73
C ARG A 884 20.58 -23.38 -4.13
N LYS A 885 21.47 -24.22 -4.64
CA LYS A 885 22.00 -24.13 -6.02
C LYS A 885 20.92 -24.19 -7.10
N HIS A 886 19.84 -24.94 -6.87
CA HIS A 886 18.68 -25.05 -7.75
C HIS A 886 17.76 -23.83 -7.68
N HIS A 887 17.94 -22.97 -6.69
CA HIS A 887 17.14 -21.78 -6.42
C HIS A 887 17.98 -20.49 -6.42
N HIS A 888 19.24 -20.54 -6.87
CA HIS A 888 20.18 -19.42 -6.80
C HIS A 888 19.67 -18.14 -7.48
N GLY A 889 18.88 -18.28 -8.54
CA GLY A 889 18.19 -17.17 -9.20
C GLY A 889 17.29 -16.35 -8.26
N LYS A 890 16.67 -16.96 -7.23
CA LYS A 890 15.87 -16.22 -6.24
C LYS A 890 16.70 -15.18 -5.47
N ALA A 891 17.98 -15.47 -5.23
CA ALA A 891 18.88 -14.54 -4.53
C ALA A 891 19.41 -13.41 -5.43
N THR A 892 19.23 -13.48 -6.75
CA THR A 892 19.77 -12.51 -7.73
C THR A 892 18.71 -11.79 -8.57
N PHE A 893 17.50 -12.35 -8.69
CA PHE A 893 16.44 -11.87 -9.57
C PHE A 893 15.93 -10.45 -9.24
N SER A 894 15.92 -10.08 -7.95
CA SER A 894 15.58 -8.72 -7.49
C SER A 894 16.33 -7.62 -8.24
N LEU A 895 17.60 -7.86 -8.60
CA LEU A 895 18.47 -6.88 -9.27
C LEU A 895 18.15 -6.68 -10.75
N VAL A 896 17.29 -7.52 -11.36
CA VAL A 896 16.73 -7.29 -12.70
C VAL A 896 15.80 -6.06 -12.70
N TYR A 897 15.13 -5.79 -11.58
CA TYR A 897 14.16 -4.68 -11.44
C TYR A 897 14.46 -3.71 -10.30
N ALA A 898 15.54 -3.87 -9.52
CA ALA A 898 15.87 -3.03 -8.36
C ALA A 898 16.02 -1.51 -8.62
N TYR A 899 15.99 -1.08 -9.88
CA TYR A 899 16.08 0.33 -10.30
C TYR A 899 14.83 0.82 -11.05
N THR A 900 13.71 0.08 -11.02
CA THR A 900 12.42 0.53 -11.60
C THR A 900 11.64 1.45 -10.66
N GLU A 901 11.90 1.32 -9.35
CA GLU A 901 11.32 2.07 -8.25
C GLU A 901 12.40 2.28 -7.17
N ASN A 902 12.23 3.26 -6.27
CA ASN A 902 13.10 3.42 -5.10
C ASN A 902 12.71 2.40 -4.02
N PHE A 903 13.51 1.36 -3.81
CA PHE A 903 13.13 0.24 -2.95
C PHE A 903 13.62 0.33 -1.50
N LEU A 904 12.75 -0.10 -0.59
CA LEU A 904 13.07 -0.55 0.77
C LEU A 904 12.89 -2.08 0.81
N LEU A 905 13.76 -2.78 1.54
CA LEU A 905 13.87 -4.23 1.64
C LEU A 905 13.30 -4.69 2.99
N PRO A 906 12.00 -5.06 3.08
CA PRO A 906 11.34 -5.30 4.37
C PRO A 906 11.50 -6.75 4.85
N ILE A 907 11.75 -6.91 6.14
CA ILE A 907 11.45 -8.13 6.90
C ILE A 907 10.51 -7.71 8.03
N SER A 908 9.24 -7.51 7.67
CA SER A 908 8.24 -6.86 8.51
C SER A 908 7.51 -7.81 9.46
N HIS A 909 6.64 -7.24 10.30
CA HIS A 909 5.80 -7.98 11.25
C HIS A 909 4.99 -9.11 10.60
N ASP A 910 4.48 -8.90 9.38
CA ASP A 910 3.68 -9.87 8.63
C ASP A 910 4.44 -11.14 8.26
N GLU A 911 5.77 -11.10 8.22
CA GLU A 911 6.59 -12.26 7.87
C GLU A 911 6.96 -13.15 9.06
N VAL A 912 6.62 -12.75 10.29
CA VAL A 912 6.98 -13.47 11.52
C VAL A 912 5.78 -13.88 12.37
N VAL A 913 4.63 -14.09 11.72
CA VAL A 913 3.32 -14.43 12.31
C VAL A 913 2.57 -15.51 11.50
N HIS A 914 1.38 -15.89 11.98
CA HIS A 914 0.39 -16.70 11.26
C HIS A 914 0.90 -18.07 10.76
N GLY A 915 1.87 -18.67 11.45
CA GLY A 915 2.46 -19.96 11.07
C GLY A 915 3.62 -19.85 10.07
N LYS A 916 4.01 -18.64 9.63
CA LYS A 916 5.18 -18.41 8.77
C LYS A 916 6.52 -18.62 9.48
N GLY A 917 6.53 -18.74 10.81
CA GLY A 917 7.73 -18.80 11.65
C GLY A 917 8.47 -17.47 11.78
N SER A 918 9.17 -17.26 12.90
CA SER A 918 10.13 -16.15 13.02
C SER A 918 11.29 -16.31 12.03
N LEU A 919 12.04 -15.24 11.74
CA LEU A 919 13.19 -15.30 10.82
C LEU A 919 14.16 -16.44 11.17
N LEU A 920 14.43 -16.67 12.47
CA LEU A 920 15.29 -17.77 12.92
C LEU A 920 14.71 -19.16 12.63
N ARG A 921 13.38 -19.30 12.65
CA ARG A 921 12.68 -20.58 12.41
C ARG A 921 12.45 -20.89 10.94
N LYS A 922 12.60 -19.90 10.05
CA LYS A 922 12.69 -20.12 8.60
C LYS A 922 14.01 -20.81 8.22
N MET A 923 15.08 -20.56 8.97
CA MET A 923 16.41 -21.09 8.64
C MET A 923 16.52 -22.61 8.88
N PRO A 924 17.17 -23.37 7.99
CA PRO A 924 17.43 -24.80 8.17
C PRO A 924 18.65 -25.07 9.06
N GLY A 925 18.83 -26.35 9.43
CA GLY A 925 20.00 -26.84 10.16
C GLY A 925 19.83 -26.84 11.69
N ASP A 926 20.95 -27.05 12.40
CA ASP A 926 20.98 -26.93 13.87
C ASP A 926 20.96 -25.47 14.34
N ARG A 927 20.86 -25.23 15.66
CA ARG A 927 20.75 -23.87 16.20
C ARG A 927 21.90 -22.94 15.78
N TRP A 928 23.12 -23.46 15.67
CA TRP A 928 24.26 -22.66 15.27
C TRP A 928 24.15 -22.29 13.80
N GLN A 929 23.78 -23.24 12.94
CA GLN A 929 23.52 -22.99 11.51
C GLN A 929 22.34 -22.04 11.29
N GLN A 930 21.27 -22.13 12.08
CA GLN A 930 20.14 -21.21 12.02
C GLN A 930 20.56 -19.78 12.34
N LEU A 931 21.32 -19.57 13.42
CA LEU A 931 21.82 -18.25 13.79
C LEU A 931 22.84 -17.72 12.76
N ALA A 932 23.72 -18.57 12.23
CA ALA A 932 24.64 -18.20 11.16
C ALA A 932 23.89 -17.75 9.89
N ASN A 933 22.87 -18.48 9.46
CA ASN A 933 21.99 -18.07 8.35
C ASN A 933 21.34 -16.69 8.60
N VAL A 934 20.78 -16.45 9.80
CA VAL A 934 20.22 -15.11 10.13
C VAL A 934 21.29 -14.03 10.00
N ARG A 935 22.50 -14.26 10.52
CA ARG A 935 23.62 -13.31 10.43
C ARG A 935 24.03 -13.02 8.97
N ALA A 936 24.18 -14.07 8.15
CA ALA A 936 24.51 -13.94 6.72
C ALA A 936 23.41 -13.24 5.92
N TYR A 937 22.14 -13.58 6.20
CA TYR A 937 20.99 -13.01 5.52
C TYR A 937 20.81 -11.52 5.81
N LEU A 938 20.92 -11.11 7.08
CA LEU A 938 20.85 -9.70 7.47
C LEU A 938 22.03 -8.90 6.87
N ALA A 939 23.25 -9.47 6.82
CA ALA A 939 24.34 -8.84 6.10
C ALA A 939 24.06 -8.74 4.58
N PHE A 940 23.48 -9.76 3.96
CA PHE A 940 23.07 -9.66 2.56
C PHE A 940 22.01 -8.56 2.33
N GLN A 941 20.99 -8.45 3.19
CA GLN A 941 19.98 -7.38 3.15
C GLN A 941 20.60 -5.98 3.31
N TRP A 942 21.56 -5.79 4.21
CA TRP A 942 22.25 -4.50 4.39
C TRP A 942 23.17 -4.14 3.22
N ALA A 943 23.73 -5.14 2.52
CA ALA A 943 24.61 -4.91 1.37
C ALA A 943 23.86 -4.79 0.03
N HIS A 944 22.67 -5.39 -0.10
CA HIS A 944 21.84 -5.30 -1.30
C HIS A 944 21.36 -3.85 -1.54
N PRO A 945 21.26 -3.36 -2.79
CA PRO A 945 20.69 -2.04 -3.09
C PRO A 945 19.25 -1.89 -2.57
N GLY A 946 18.98 -0.77 -1.91
CA GLY A 946 17.72 -0.43 -1.27
C GLY A 946 17.88 -0.06 0.21
N LYS A 947 16.83 0.49 0.81
CA LYS A 947 16.80 0.83 2.25
C LYS A 947 16.44 -0.40 3.10
N GLN A 948 16.81 -0.43 4.38
CA GLN A 948 16.66 -1.62 5.22
C GLN A 948 15.49 -1.45 6.21
N LEU A 949 14.67 -2.48 6.36
CA LEU A 949 13.69 -2.58 7.46
C LEU A 949 13.69 -3.98 8.06
N ILE A 950 13.75 -4.06 9.39
CA ILE A 950 13.47 -5.30 10.14
C ILE A 950 12.52 -5.05 11.30
N PHE A 951 11.62 -6.00 11.53
CA PHE A 951 10.70 -5.96 12.67
C PHE A 951 11.34 -6.37 13.98
N MET A 952 10.88 -5.75 15.06
CA MET A 952 11.30 -6.03 16.43
C MET A 952 11.28 -7.53 16.81
N GLY A 953 12.36 -7.99 17.45
CA GLY A 953 12.61 -9.40 17.74
C GLY A 953 13.50 -10.08 16.69
N THR A 954 13.55 -9.57 15.46
CA THR A 954 14.43 -10.09 14.40
C THR A 954 15.90 -9.85 14.71
N GLU A 955 16.23 -8.71 15.33
CA GLU A 955 17.60 -8.25 15.57
C GLU A 955 18.38 -9.11 16.58
N PHE A 956 17.70 -9.84 17.46
CA PHE A 956 18.32 -10.85 18.34
C PHE A 956 17.86 -12.27 18.00
N ALA A 957 17.32 -12.47 16.79
CA ALA A 957 16.83 -13.75 16.28
C ALA A 957 15.83 -14.43 17.24
N GLN A 958 14.69 -13.79 17.53
CA GLN A 958 13.65 -14.36 18.39
C GLN A 958 13.20 -15.74 17.90
N GLU A 959 13.05 -16.67 18.84
CA GLU A 959 12.73 -18.08 18.57
C GLU A 959 11.28 -18.34 18.16
N ALA A 960 10.34 -17.58 18.72
CA ALA A 960 8.91 -17.75 18.52
C ALA A 960 8.38 -16.63 17.62
N GLU A 961 7.28 -16.93 16.92
CA GLU A 961 6.51 -15.91 16.20
C GLU A 961 6.13 -14.75 17.12
N TRP A 962 5.99 -13.58 16.51
CA TRP A 962 5.46 -12.41 17.20
C TRP A 962 4.00 -12.66 17.61
N ALA A 963 3.62 -12.08 18.75
CA ALA A 963 2.24 -12.07 19.20
C ALA A 963 2.00 -10.79 20.02
N GLU A 964 1.03 -9.97 19.63
CA GLU A 964 0.67 -8.71 20.32
C GLU A 964 0.38 -8.88 21.82
N GLN A 965 -0.06 -10.07 22.20
CA GLN A 965 -0.54 -10.41 23.54
C GLN A 965 0.56 -10.60 24.58
N ARG A 966 1.84 -10.56 24.18
CA ARG A 966 3.00 -10.73 25.06
C ARG A 966 4.13 -9.75 24.70
N SER A 967 5.04 -9.51 25.63
CA SER A 967 6.32 -8.87 25.30
C SER A 967 7.17 -9.78 24.41
N LEU A 968 8.11 -9.18 23.67
CA LEU A 968 9.20 -9.93 23.02
C LEU A 968 10.01 -10.76 24.03
N ASP A 969 10.68 -11.80 23.54
CA ASP A 969 11.49 -12.74 24.32
C ASP A 969 12.86 -12.15 24.73
N TRP A 970 12.86 -11.00 25.41
CA TRP A 970 14.06 -10.25 25.80
C TRP A 970 15.11 -11.05 26.56
N TRP A 971 14.71 -12.09 27.28
CA TRP A 971 15.60 -13.03 27.98
C TRP A 971 16.58 -13.75 27.03
N LEU A 972 16.27 -13.85 25.73
CA LEU A 972 17.20 -14.35 24.72
C LEU A 972 18.45 -13.48 24.60
N THR A 973 18.33 -12.16 24.81
CA THR A 973 19.47 -11.21 24.73
C THR A 973 20.51 -11.42 25.85
N GLU A 974 20.17 -12.18 26.90
CA GLU A 974 21.10 -12.62 27.95
C GLU A 974 21.92 -13.87 27.53
N THR A 975 21.53 -14.54 26.45
CA THR A 975 22.24 -15.72 25.92
C THR A 975 23.30 -15.30 24.89
N PRO A 976 24.56 -15.80 24.99
CA PRO A 976 25.65 -15.33 24.12
C PRO A 976 25.38 -15.44 22.61
N SER A 977 24.66 -16.48 22.19
CA SER A 977 24.43 -16.76 20.77
C SER A 977 23.39 -15.84 20.12
N HIS A 978 22.35 -15.43 20.85
CA HIS A 978 21.38 -14.42 20.39
C HIS A 978 21.91 -13.00 20.57
N LYS A 979 22.67 -12.75 21.65
CA LYS A 979 23.41 -11.51 21.86
C LYS A 979 24.40 -11.24 20.72
N GLY A 980 25.05 -12.28 20.19
CA GLY A 980 25.91 -12.18 19.02
C GLY A 980 25.19 -11.70 17.75
N VAL A 981 23.93 -12.08 17.53
CA VAL A 981 23.12 -11.53 16.41
C VAL A 981 22.78 -10.05 16.69
N GLN A 982 22.46 -9.71 17.94
CA GLN A 982 22.15 -8.33 18.33
C GLN A 982 23.33 -7.37 18.10
N GLU A 983 24.54 -7.75 18.52
CA GLU A 983 25.76 -6.96 18.25
C GLU A 983 26.15 -6.96 16.76
N LEU A 984 25.79 -7.99 15.99
CA LEU A 984 25.95 -7.96 14.53
C LEU A 984 25.07 -6.88 13.91
N VAL A 985 23.77 -6.82 14.23
CA VAL A 985 22.86 -5.80 13.67
C VAL A 985 23.35 -4.40 14.00
N ARG A 986 23.85 -4.20 15.22
CA ARG A 986 24.52 -2.96 15.63
C ARG A 986 25.74 -2.63 14.78
N SER A 987 26.60 -3.62 14.53
CA SER A 987 27.79 -3.47 13.68
C SER A 987 27.43 -3.24 12.20
N LEU A 988 26.37 -3.87 11.69
CA LEU A 988 25.81 -3.62 10.35
C LEU A 988 25.34 -2.18 10.21
N ASN A 989 24.63 -1.64 11.22
CA ASN A 989 24.19 -0.25 11.27
C ASN A 989 25.36 0.74 11.38
N ASP A 990 26.41 0.42 12.14
CA ASP A 990 27.63 1.24 12.20
C ASP A 990 28.37 1.26 10.87
N VAL A 991 28.56 0.10 10.24
CA VAL A 991 29.20 -0.02 8.92
C VAL A 991 28.37 0.70 7.85
N TYR A 992 27.05 0.54 7.83
CA TYR A 992 26.14 1.17 6.87
C TYR A 992 26.25 2.70 6.91
N ARG A 993 26.10 3.31 8.10
CA ARG A 993 26.21 4.77 8.27
C ARG A 993 27.60 5.32 7.91
N GLN A 994 28.65 4.52 8.09
CA GLN A 994 30.04 4.87 7.76
C GLN A 994 30.44 4.49 6.32
N THR A 995 29.50 4.03 5.48
CA THR A 995 29.80 3.55 4.12
C THR A 995 28.83 4.12 3.09
N PRO A 996 29.12 5.30 2.51
CA PRO A 996 28.27 5.91 1.48
C PRO A 996 27.92 4.98 0.31
N ALA A 997 28.80 4.03 -0.04
CA ALA A 997 28.55 3.06 -1.09
C ALA A 997 27.30 2.17 -0.83
N MET A 998 26.93 1.95 0.43
CA MET A 998 25.79 1.11 0.81
C MET A 998 24.44 1.83 0.68
N TYR A 999 24.40 3.17 0.56
CA TYR A 999 23.14 3.93 0.57
C TYR A 999 23.02 5.08 -0.44
N ALA A 1000 24.12 5.74 -0.80
CA ALA A 1000 24.10 7.00 -1.56
C ALA A 1000 23.71 6.84 -3.04
N ARG A 1001 23.65 5.58 -3.51
CA ARG A 1001 23.41 5.19 -4.91
C ARG A 1001 22.49 3.96 -5.02
N ASP A 1002 21.65 3.70 -4.02
CA ASP A 1002 20.68 2.59 -4.06
C ASP A 1002 19.77 2.65 -5.30
N ASN A 1003 19.34 3.86 -5.65
CA ASN A 1003 18.41 4.13 -6.75
C ASN A 1003 19.12 4.28 -8.11
N GLU A 1004 20.42 3.96 -8.21
CA GLU A 1004 21.22 4.08 -9.43
C GLU A 1004 21.87 2.74 -9.81
N PRO A 1005 21.71 2.24 -11.05
CA PRO A 1005 22.37 1.00 -11.50
C PRO A 1005 23.90 1.00 -11.33
N ALA A 1006 24.53 2.17 -11.37
CA ALA A 1006 25.98 2.33 -11.20
C ALA A 1006 26.44 2.40 -9.72
N GLY A 1007 25.53 2.25 -8.75
CA GLY A 1007 25.82 2.03 -7.33
C GLY A 1007 26.11 0.57 -6.96
N PHE A 1008 25.98 -0.35 -7.92
CA PHE A 1008 26.15 -1.79 -7.75
C PHE A 1008 26.86 -2.42 -8.95
N GLN A 1009 27.61 -3.49 -8.73
CA GLN A 1009 28.21 -4.30 -9.79
C GLN A 1009 28.42 -5.74 -9.31
N TRP A 1010 27.93 -6.74 -10.05
CA TRP A 1010 28.29 -8.14 -9.79
C TRP A 1010 29.78 -8.40 -10.06
N ILE A 1011 30.41 -9.21 -9.21
CA ILE A 1011 31.71 -9.86 -9.45
C ILE A 1011 31.44 -11.28 -9.95
N ASP A 1012 30.57 -12.00 -9.23
CA ASP A 1012 30.04 -13.30 -9.65
C ASP A 1012 28.63 -13.50 -9.05
N GLU A 1013 27.64 -13.59 -9.92
CA GLU A 1013 26.24 -13.88 -9.64
C GLU A 1013 25.81 -15.29 -10.03
N ASN A 1014 26.73 -16.09 -10.60
CA ASN A 1014 26.43 -17.41 -11.17
C ASN A 1014 27.04 -18.57 -10.35
N ASP A 1015 27.68 -18.29 -9.21
CA ASP A 1015 28.36 -19.29 -8.38
C ASP A 1015 27.41 -20.11 -7.49
N GLY A 1016 26.29 -20.56 -8.08
CA GLY A 1016 25.27 -21.35 -7.43
C GLY A 1016 25.77 -22.71 -6.92
N GLU A 1017 26.74 -23.35 -7.60
CA GLU A 1017 27.30 -24.64 -7.15
C GLU A 1017 28.03 -24.54 -5.79
N HIS A 1018 28.58 -23.37 -5.45
CA HIS A 1018 29.16 -23.10 -4.13
C HIS A 1018 28.21 -22.30 -3.21
N ASN A 1019 27.02 -21.93 -3.69
CA ASN A 1019 26.08 -20.98 -3.07
C ASN A 1019 26.74 -19.65 -2.67
N THR A 1020 27.66 -19.12 -3.47
CA THR A 1020 28.26 -17.80 -3.18
C THR A 1020 27.70 -16.70 -4.07
N LEU A 1021 27.68 -15.49 -3.53
CA LEU A 1021 27.37 -14.26 -4.25
C LEU A 1021 28.47 -13.26 -3.96
N SER A 1022 29.04 -12.64 -5.00
CA SER A 1022 30.06 -11.60 -4.82
C SER A 1022 29.77 -10.37 -5.67
N PHE A 1023 29.83 -9.19 -5.07
CA PHE A 1023 29.47 -7.93 -5.70
C PHE A 1023 30.19 -6.74 -5.08
N ILE A 1024 30.13 -5.60 -5.76
CA ILE A 1024 30.67 -4.32 -5.36
C ILE A 1024 29.51 -3.34 -5.18
N ARG A 1025 29.54 -2.60 -4.08
CA ARG A 1025 28.75 -1.37 -3.89
C ARG A 1025 29.66 -0.17 -4.13
N TRP A 1026 29.15 0.86 -4.81
CA TRP A 1026 29.91 2.05 -5.20
C TRP A 1026 29.27 3.33 -4.68
N ASP A 1027 30.08 4.27 -4.16
CA ASP A 1027 29.62 5.63 -3.86
C ASP A 1027 29.80 6.60 -5.05
N HIS A 1028 29.47 7.89 -4.84
CA HIS A 1028 29.62 8.96 -5.83
C HIS A 1028 31.06 9.41 -6.06
N GLN A 1029 32.00 9.02 -5.19
CA GLN A 1029 33.43 9.34 -5.31
C GLN A 1029 34.21 8.19 -6.00
N GLY A 1030 33.56 7.05 -6.23
CA GLY A 1030 34.20 5.84 -6.76
C GLY A 1030 34.90 5.00 -5.69
N ASN A 1031 34.52 5.12 -4.42
CA ASN A 1031 34.99 4.21 -3.37
C ASN A 1031 34.12 2.92 -3.37
N PRO A 1032 34.74 1.73 -3.43
CA PRO A 1032 34.03 0.45 -3.38
C PRO A 1032 33.88 -0.08 -1.95
N LEU A 1033 32.80 -0.83 -1.74
CA LEU A 1033 32.70 -1.88 -0.73
C LEU A 1033 32.53 -3.21 -1.49
N VAL A 1034 33.43 -4.17 -1.30
CA VAL A 1034 33.31 -5.51 -1.89
C VAL A 1034 32.62 -6.41 -0.88
N CYS A 1035 31.52 -7.06 -1.29
CA CYS A 1035 30.72 -7.94 -0.46
C CYS A 1035 30.78 -9.36 -1.03
N VAL A 1036 31.01 -10.34 -0.15
CA VAL A 1036 30.98 -11.78 -0.49
C VAL A 1036 30.09 -12.49 0.52
N ALA A 1037 29.01 -13.13 0.06
CA ALA A 1037 28.13 -13.95 0.89
C ALA A 1037 28.26 -15.43 0.49
N ASN A 1038 28.37 -16.32 1.48
CA ASN A 1038 28.35 -17.77 1.30
C ASN A 1038 27.16 -18.36 2.04
N PHE A 1039 26.22 -18.91 1.27
CA PHE A 1039 25.02 -19.57 1.78
C PHE A 1039 25.15 -21.11 1.81
N ALA A 1040 26.35 -21.66 1.59
CA ALA A 1040 26.64 -23.08 1.84
C ALA A 1040 26.92 -23.35 3.33
N GLY A 1041 26.63 -24.58 3.77
CA GLY A 1041 26.88 -25.05 5.13
C GLY A 1041 28.36 -25.29 5.49
N GLY A 1042 29.29 -25.02 4.57
CA GLY A 1042 30.73 -25.22 4.75
C GLY A 1042 31.56 -24.01 4.27
N PRO A 1043 32.77 -23.80 4.82
CA PRO A 1043 33.67 -22.74 4.38
C PRO A 1043 34.25 -23.01 3.00
N HIS A 1044 34.57 -21.94 2.27
CA HIS A 1044 35.36 -21.99 1.04
C HIS A 1044 36.78 -21.49 1.32
N GLU A 1045 37.76 -22.38 1.20
CA GLU A 1045 39.18 -22.12 1.48
C GLU A 1045 39.94 -21.78 0.19
N GLY A 1046 40.67 -20.67 0.16
CA GLY A 1046 41.39 -20.23 -1.04
C GLY A 1046 40.46 -19.78 -2.17
N PHE A 1047 39.28 -19.27 -1.81
CA PHE A 1047 38.31 -18.70 -2.74
C PHE A 1047 38.89 -17.44 -3.37
N ARG A 1048 38.91 -17.36 -4.70
CA ARG A 1048 39.47 -16.19 -5.40
C ARG A 1048 38.37 -15.22 -5.78
N VAL A 1049 38.43 -14.01 -5.23
CA VAL A 1049 37.48 -12.92 -5.54
C VAL A 1049 38.16 -11.85 -6.40
N GLY A 1050 37.45 -11.36 -7.42
CA GLY A 1050 37.89 -10.22 -8.21
C GLY A 1050 37.76 -8.92 -7.41
N LEU A 1051 38.77 -8.05 -7.47
CA LEU A 1051 38.82 -6.80 -6.71
C LEU A 1051 39.14 -5.62 -7.64
N PRO A 1052 38.48 -4.45 -7.48
CA PRO A 1052 38.71 -3.28 -8.33
C PRO A 1052 40.18 -2.82 -8.41
N TRP A 1053 40.95 -3.01 -7.33
CA TRP A 1053 42.31 -2.49 -7.18
C TRP A 1053 43.21 -3.48 -6.43
N ALA A 1054 44.49 -3.55 -6.83
CA ALA A 1054 45.52 -4.21 -6.03
C ALA A 1054 45.87 -3.40 -4.76
N GLY A 1055 46.51 -4.05 -3.78
CA GLY A 1055 46.89 -3.43 -2.49
C GLY A 1055 46.21 -4.07 -1.28
N GLU A 1056 46.31 -3.45 -0.11
CA GLU A 1056 45.66 -3.95 1.10
C GLU A 1056 44.18 -3.58 1.15
N TRP A 1057 43.35 -4.54 1.53
CA TRP A 1057 41.92 -4.35 1.82
C TRP A 1057 41.66 -4.81 3.27
N THR A 1058 40.94 -4.01 4.04
CA THR A 1058 40.52 -4.35 5.40
C THR A 1058 39.19 -5.11 5.37
N GLU A 1059 39.11 -6.21 6.10
CA GLU A 1059 37.86 -6.94 6.39
C GLU A 1059 37.07 -6.11 7.42
N VAL A 1060 36.10 -5.33 6.95
CA VAL A 1060 35.32 -4.39 7.81
C VAL A 1060 34.07 -5.04 8.41
N LEU A 1061 33.68 -6.20 7.90
CA LEU A 1061 32.67 -7.07 8.50
C LEU A 1061 33.02 -8.53 8.22
N ASN A 1062 32.87 -9.37 9.23
CA ASN A 1062 32.81 -10.81 9.10
C ASN A 1062 31.71 -11.36 10.01
N THR A 1063 30.64 -11.90 9.44
CA THR A 1063 29.49 -12.38 10.22
C THR A 1063 29.75 -13.69 10.97
N ASP A 1064 30.91 -14.32 10.75
CA ASP A 1064 31.33 -15.55 11.43
C ASP A 1064 32.41 -15.30 12.51
N SER A 1065 32.69 -14.04 12.83
CA SER A 1065 33.50 -13.69 14.00
C SER A 1065 32.94 -14.31 15.30
N GLU A 1066 33.82 -14.76 16.20
CA GLU A 1066 33.43 -15.36 17.47
C GLU A 1066 32.56 -14.42 18.34
N GLU A 1067 32.75 -13.10 18.22
CA GLU A 1067 31.95 -12.09 18.93
C GLU A 1067 30.46 -12.11 18.54
N PHE A 1068 30.14 -12.51 17.30
CA PHE A 1068 28.76 -12.69 16.84
C PHE A 1068 28.26 -14.13 17.02
N GLY A 1069 29.05 -15.01 17.67
CA GLY A 1069 28.76 -16.43 17.85
C GLY A 1069 29.01 -17.28 16.59
N GLY A 1070 29.91 -16.85 15.72
CA GLY A 1070 30.40 -17.65 14.59
C GLY A 1070 31.52 -18.64 14.95
N SER A 1071 32.11 -19.26 13.94
CA SER A 1071 33.17 -20.27 14.06
C SER A 1071 34.60 -19.71 13.98
N GLY A 1072 34.75 -18.41 13.67
CA GLY A 1072 36.04 -17.74 13.55
C GLY A 1072 36.73 -17.95 12.21
N VAL A 1073 36.01 -18.37 11.15
CA VAL A 1073 36.59 -18.42 9.80
C VAL A 1073 36.63 -16.99 9.22
N GLY A 1074 37.82 -16.55 8.82
CA GLY A 1074 38.06 -15.20 8.33
C GLY A 1074 39.49 -14.99 7.86
N ASN A 1075 39.83 -13.73 7.57
CA ASN A 1075 41.07 -13.34 6.89
C ASN A 1075 41.99 -12.46 7.75
N ASP A 1076 42.09 -12.73 9.06
CA ASP A 1076 42.95 -11.99 10.01
C ASP A 1076 42.79 -10.45 9.94
N GLY A 1077 41.58 -9.98 9.59
CA GLY A 1077 41.23 -8.56 9.46
C GLY A 1077 41.68 -7.86 8.16
N ARG A 1078 42.43 -8.53 7.27
CA ARG A 1078 42.91 -7.93 6.01
C ARG A 1078 43.32 -8.94 4.95
N ILE A 1079 43.15 -8.55 3.68
CA ILE A 1079 43.65 -9.29 2.52
C ILE A 1079 44.57 -8.41 1.68
N THR A 1080 45.42 -9.01 0.86
CA THR A 1080 46.25 -8.29 -0.12
C THR A 1080 45.85 -8.71 -1.52
N ALA A 1081 45.26 -7.77 -2.25
CA ALA A 1081 44.92 -7.92 -3.66
C ALA A 1081 46.17 -7.77 -4.54
N VAL A 1082 46.29 -8.60 -5.57
CA VAL A 1082 47.38 -8.57 -6.55
C VAL A 1082 46.84 -8.27 -7.95
N GLU A 1083 47.64 -7.57 -8.76
CA GLU A 1083 47.34 -7.28 -10.17
C GLU A 1083 47.14 -8.58 -10.98
N GLY A 1084 46.04 -8.66 -11.71
CA GLY A 1084 45.68 -9.80 -12.54
C GLY A 1084 44.17 -9.88 -12.76
N ALA A 1085 43.75 -10.03 -14.01
CA ALA A 1085 42.34 -10.07 -14.37
C ALA A 1085 41.63 -11.32 -13.83
N HIS A 1086 40.56 -11.14 -13.07
CA HIS A 1086 39.70 -12.22 -12.53
C HIS A 1086 38.28 -11.71 -12.31
N ASN A 1087 37.26 -12.50 -12.67
CA ASN A 1087 35.84 -12.16 -12.51
C ASN A 1087 35.48 -10.71 -12.91
N GLY A 1088 35.93 -10.29 -14.10
CA GLY A 1088 35.70 -8.95 -14.65
C GLY A 1088 36.50 -7.81 -14.00
N GLN A 1089 37.26 -8.06 -12.93
CA GLN A 1089 38.04 -7.07 -12.20
C GLN A 1089 39.54 -7.12 -12.57
N PRO A 1090 40.31 -6.02 -12.43
CA PRO A 1090 41.72 -5.96 -12.83
C PRO A 1090 42.69 -6.56 -11.81
N ALA A 1091 42.26 -6.77 -10.56
CA ALA A 1091 43.03 -7.41 -9.50
C ALA A 1091 42.21 -8.54 -8.84
N TYR A 1092 42.85 -9.37 -8.02
CA TYR A 1092 42.17 -10.40 -7.22
C TYR A 1092 42.82 -10.62 -5.86
N GLY A 1093 42.05 -11.19 -4.93
CA GLY A 1093 42.54 -11.71 -3.65
C GLY A 1093 42.11 -13.16 -3.45
N ASP A 1094 42.97 -13.98 -2.85
CA ASP A 1094 42.63 -15.33 -2.38
C ASP A 1094 42.21 -15.22 -0.90
N ILE A 1095 40.97 -15.61 -0.60
CA ILE A 1095 40.32 -15.42 0.70
C ILE A 1095 39.75 -16.72 1.27
N ARG A 1096 39.40 -16.69 2.56
CA ARG A 1096 38.65 -17.71 3.27
C ARG A 1096 37.25 -17.19 3.50
N VAL A 1097 36.24 -17.81 2.89
CA VAL A 1097 34.83 -17.40 3.04
C VAL A 1097 34.18 -18.30 4.10
N PRO A 1098 33.61 -17.73 5.19
CA PRO A 1098 33.02 -18.51 6.26
C PRO A 1098 31.79 -19.33 5.82
N PRO A 1099 31.46 -20.44 6.52
CA PRO A 1099 30.21 -21.16 6.30
C PRO A 1099 29.02 -20.29 6.74
N LEU A 1100 27.96 -20.25 5.94
CA LEU A 1100 26.72 -19.50 6.28
C LEU A 1100 27.04 -18.07 6.79
N GLY A 1101 27.82 -17.33 6.02
CA GLY A 1101 28.39 -16.06 6.45
C GLY A 1101 28.69 -15.09 5.32
N ALA A 1102 28.86 -13.81 5.66
CA ALA A 1102 29.19 -12.74 4.74
C ALA A 1102 30.44 -11.97 5.22
N LEU A 1103 31.21 -11.50 4.23
CA LEU A 1103 32.43 -10.71 4.39
C LEU A 1103 32.29 -9.40 3.62
N TYR A 1104 32.70 -8.29 4.23
CA TYR A 1104 32.85 -7.01 3.55
C TYR A 1104 34.30 -6.55 3.57
N PHE A 1105 34.78 -6.06 2.43
CA PHE A 1105 36.12 -5.51 2.29
C PHE A 1105 36.09 -4.05 1.81
N LYS A 1106 36.87 -3.20 2.48
CA LYS A 1106 37.18 -1.83 2.02
C LYS A 1106 38.67 -1.72 1.66
N PRO A 1107 39.04 -0.95 0.63
CA PRO A 1107 40.44 -0.72 0.31
C PRO A 1107 41.08 0.20 1.36
N ASN A 1108 42.33 -0.08 1.74
CA ASN A 1108 43.12 0.82 2.58
C ASN A 1108 43.68 1.96 1.71
N VAL A 1109 42.88 3.00 1.53
CA VAL A 1109 43.29 4.23 0.84
C VAL A 1109 44.33 4.96 1.69
N SER A 1110 45.55 5.10 1.14
CA SER A 1110 46.69 5.79 1.75
C SER A 1110 46.75 7.28 1.41
#